data_AF-A0A3B4D104-F1
#
_entry.id   AF-A0A3B4D104-F1
#
_cell.length_a   1.000
_cell.length_b   1.000
_cell.length_c   1.000
_cell.angle_alpha   90.00
_cell.angle_beta   90.00
_cell.angle_gamma   90.00
#
_symmetry.space_group_name_H-M   'P 1'
#
loop_
_entity.id
_entity.type
_entity.pdbx_description
1 polymer ?
#
loop_
_entity_poly.entity_id
_entity_poly.type
_entity_poly.pdbx_seq_one_letter_code
_entity_poly.pdbx_strand_id
1 'polypeptide(L)'
;MAESEMCARSSQELWTILLGRSALRETAQIEAELDRNGARLLQGLSYYKPPSSSAADKLKANKDVAQPLKDFGLRISKLLGLDEQQSVQILQCYLQDDYRGTRNTLKTVLQDERQSQALLLKIADYYYEERVCLLRCVLLLLTYFQDERHPYRAEYATCVSKLEKDLVNNYQQQFEALFNAEAPTWETHGNLMTERQVSRWFTQCLREQALLLEVLFLYYAYFEMPPSDLLTFTRLFKEQGFGQRQTNRHLVDKSMDALVDRIGYFSCLILVEGMDIDFLHKCALEDRTEQHQLSNTPDINKEMDQMLLTFGDISHHGPVLLAWVLLRHTLQPVEAGPVVRRLGQTTLQLGVFQYLTDMLKALGNTDNNCTASTARMCIYGLLSFVVTSFEEDTLGSQQHLINAACEVLAAPSLAELFWESKPNVGLEMILDSAVGVFPHKTGPLLQLLTALLSDKSTAKRVYTFLDKMSFYTEVYKNKPNDVLSREDETLWRRLAPKLLYPLGAGQTNLRMPQGCYGQVCVGEQGYLVRWDYSYSSWTLFTCEIEMLLHVVSTADVLAHCERVKPILDLVHKIISTDWTVSDCLLPLTSRIYMLLQRLTSVINPPVDVIASCVNCLIVLATRQPAKVWSSLQHTGFLPFASVPLTTMAQTISAEGMKAGNYGNLLVLFEQPRGEYAVTVAFLRLVTTLVKGQVGSTQSKGLIPCVLLVLKEMLPSYHKWRYNTHGVREKIGCLILELVHAILNLSPEGESEGSTPSLQSLCIYSLANTEAGQAVVNIMGVGVDTINVVLAAQPSSSGSCEGPGQVLIQTVKLAFSVTNNVIRLKPQSDTVSPLEQALTQHGGHGNNLIAVLAKYIYHKHDPALPRLAVQLLKRLASVAPMSVYACLGSDAAAIRDAFLTRLQSKTVDLRIKVTILEFLTVAVETQPGLIELFLNLETKDGSEGAKEFSLGEWSCLAVVLELLDCELQGQYWCPPLLQRAALAFLHALWQDRRDSALSVLRTKEKFWDNLTTPLFGTLPPPSETTEPCVLESCAFVMKIIGLEIYYVVSGQLEGSLKSALQRLSSQRRYEFWSQYVRELVCAACEGEDGGMRSLSESQMLISAWRTLLILSTSHSEVMQLKEDSVRLKLFMDVLEGTKAAVSLSLSVQAFETNVQALQVYQISCLCPAVVLLMLYK
;
A
#
# COMPACT_ATOMS: atom_id res chain seq x y z
N MET A 1 -25.16 -28.75 -0.40
CA MET A 1 -23.84 -29.27 -0.89
C MET A 1 -22.63 -28.41 -0.47
N ALA A 2 -22.80 -27.42 0.41
CA ALA A 2 -21.72 -26.77 1.16
C ALA A 2 -22.16 -26.47 2.60
N GLU A 3 -23.12 -27.24 3.13
CA GLU A 3 -23.54 -27.18 4.54
C GLU A 3 -22.74 -28.20 5.36
N SER A 4 -21.42 -28.09 5.26
CA SER A 4 -20.54 -28.66 6.28
C SER A 4 -20.16 -27.49 7.17
N GLU A 5 -20.81 -27.38 8.33
CA GLU A 5 -20.48 -26.44 9.41
C GLU A 5 -19.01 -26.56 9.90
N MET A 6 -18.27 -27.56 9.42
CA MET A 6 -16.84 -27.71 9.64
C MET A 6 -16.03 -27.32 8.40
N CYS A 7 -16.00 -26.03 8.04
CA CYS A 7 -14.99 -25.57 7.10
C CYS A 7 -13.73 -25.12 7.86
N ALA A 8 -12.63 -25.86 7.67
CA ALA A 8 -11.32 -25.41 8.09
C ALA A 8 -10.92 -24.20 7.22
N ARG A 9 -10.63 -23.06 7.86
CA ARG A 9 -10.24 -21.84 7.16
C ARG A 9 -8.96 -22.03 6.37
N SER A 10 -8.88 -21.38 5.22
CA SER A 10 -7.70 -21.41 4.37
C SER A 10 -6.52 -20.67 5.02
N SER A 11 -5.30 -21.02 4.64
CA SER A 11 -4.08 -20.31 5.08
C SER A 11 -4.08 -18.86 4.58
N GLN A 12 -4.66 -18.60 3.41
CA GLN A 12 -4.88 -17.25 2.89
C GLN A 12 -5.77 -16.42 3.82
N GLU A 13 -6.90 -16.97 4.28
CA GLU A 13 -7.77 -16.29 5.24
C GLU A 13 -7.05 -16.00 6.55
N LEU A 14 -6.36 -17.01 7.12
CA LEU A 14 -5.57 -16.83 8.34
C LEU A 14 -4.54 -15.70 8.18
N TRP A 15 -3.82 -15.68 7.06
CA TRP A 15 -2.86 -14.61 6.78
C TRP A 15 -3.52 -13.23 6.71
N THR A 16 -4.68 -13.10 6.08
CA THR A 16 -5.41 -11.81 6.03
C THR A 16 -5.92 -11.34 7.39
N ILE A 17 -6.28 -12.28 8.28
CA ILE A 17 -6.69 -12.01 9.66
C ILE A 17 -5.50 -11.49 10.45
N LEU A 18 -4.35 -12.17 10.40
CA LEU A 18 -3.14 -11.77 11.13
C LEU A 18 -2.55 -10.44 10.63
N LEU A 19 -2.76 -10.09 9.35
CA LEU A 19 -2.40 -8.77 8.81
C LEU A 19 -3.27 -7.62 9.33
N GLY A 20 -4.31 -7.89 10.12
CA GLY A 20 -5.26 -6.87 10.62
C GLY A 20 -6.13 -6.24 9.52
N ARG A 21 -6.18 -6.85 8.33
CA ARG A 21 -7.01 -6.40 7.19
C ARG A 21 -8.44 -6.95 7.24
N SER A 22 -8.70 -7.88 8.15
CA SER A 22 -10.02 -8.47 8.40
C SER A 22 -10.89 -7.58 9.29
N ALA A 23 -12.20 -7.87 9.31
CA ALA A 23 -13.14 -7.34 10.30
C ALA A 23 -12.90 -7.90 11.72
N LEU A 24 -12.26 -9.07 11.83
CA LEU A 24 -11.85 -9.64 13.13
C LEU A 24 -10.69 -8.82 13.70
N ARG A 25 -10.96 -8.06 14.77
CA ARG A 25 -9.98 -7.15 15.38
C ARG A 25 -9.76 -7.35 16.88
N GLU A 26 -10.61 -8.16 17.53
CA GLU A 26 -10.49 -8.40 18.96
C GLU A 26 -9.38 -9.40 19.27
N THR A 27 -8.62 -9.11 20.32
CA THR A 27 -7.49 -9.92 20.79
C THR A 27 -7.86 -11.39 21.03
N ALA A 28 -8.97 -11.64 21.74
CA ALA A 28 -9.45 -12.99 22.04
C ALA A 28 -9.79 -13.81 20.78
N GLN A 29 -10.26 -13.17 19.72
CA GLN A 29 -10.56 -13.84 18.45
C GLN A 29 -9.27 -14.23 17.72
N ILE A 30 -8.27 -13.35 17.73
CA ILE A 30 -6.95 -13.63 17.15
C ILE A 30 -6.26 -14.78 17.91
N GLU A 31 -6.31 -14.77 19.25
CA GLU A 31 -5.77 -15.85 20.07
C GLU A 31 -6.42 -17.20 19.76
N ALA A 32 -7.76 -17.25 19.66
CA ALA A 32 -8.48 -18.47 19.31
C ALA A 32 -8.12 -19.00 17.91
N GLU A 33 -7.90 -18.12 16.93
CA GLU A 33 -7.47 -18.52 15.59
C GLU A 33 -6.03 -19.03 15.55
N LEU A 34 -5.13 -18.43 16.34
CA LEU A 34 -3.75 -18.89 16.50
C LEU A 34 -3.71 -20.27 17.16
N ASP A 35 -4.45 -20.47 18.24
CA ASP A 35 -4.51 -21.75 18.94
C ASP A 35 -5.11 -22.86 18.07
N ARG A 36 -6.15 -22.55 17.29
CA ARG A 36 -6.77 -23.50 16.34
C ARG A 36 -5.79 -23.95 15.25
N ASN A 37 -4.89 -23.06 14.80
CA ASN A 37 -3.96 -23.31 13.71
C ASN A 37 -2.53 -23.59 14.18
N GLY A 38 -2.25 -23.65 15.48
CA GLY A 38 -0.89 -23.78 16.03
C GLY A 38 -0.13 -25.00 15.50
N ALA A 39 -0.78 -26.16 15.41
CA ALA A 39 -0.17 -27.37 14.84
C ALA A 39 0.15 -27.23 13.35
N ARG A 40 -0.69 -26.53 12.59
CA ARG A 40 -0.48 -26.24 11.16
C ARG A 40 0.71 -25.30 10.98
N LEU A 41 0.84 -24.28 11.83
CA LEU A 41 1.97 -23.35 11.83
C LEU A 41 3.30 -24.05 12.18
N LEU A 42 3.30 -24.96 13.17
CA LEU A 42 4.49 -25.71 13.55
C LEU A 42 4.97 -26.68 12.46
N GLN A 43 4.03 -27.37 11.81
CA GLN A 43 4.34 -28.36 10.77
C GLN A 43 4.73 -27.71 9.43
N GLY A 44 4.43 -26.42 9.21
CA GLY A 44 4.73 -25.73 7.96
C GLY A 44 4.22 -26.50 6.73
N LEU A 45 5.10 -26.72 5.76
CA LEU A 45 4.79 -27.45 4.53
C LEU A 45 4.48 -28.94 4.76
N SER A 46 5.03 -29.55 5.81
CA SER A 46 4.78 -30.95 6.17
C SER A 46 3.34 -31.21 6.65
N TYR A 47 2.57 -30.15 6.90
CA TYR A 47 1.11 -30.26 7.10
C TYR A 47 0.43 -30.90 5.88
N TYR A 48 0.92 -30.62 4.66
CA TYR A 48 0.41 -31.22 3.43
C TYR A 48 1.12 -32.55 3.16
N LYS A 49 0.42 -33.65 3.44
CA LYS A 49 0.96 -35.01 3.45
C LYS A 49 0.94 -35.64 2.06
N PRO A 50 1.83 -36.61 1.78
CA PRO A 50 1.77 -37.40 0.56
C PRO A 50 0.53 -38.32 0.52
N PRO A 51 0.15 -38.84 -0.66
CA PRO A 51 -1.00 -39.73 -0.82
C PRO A 51 -0.86 -41.03 -0.01
N SER A 52 -1.96 -41.55 0.54
CA SER A 52 -1.93 -42.79 1.32
C SER A 52 -3.18 -43.65 1.10
N SER A 53 -3.00 -44.98 1.09
CA SER A 53 -4.13 -45.91 0.94
C SER A 53 -5.20 -45.72 2.02
N SER A 54 -4.78 -45.45 3.25
CA SER A 54 -5.68 -45.11 4.37
C SER A 54 -6.53 -43.86 4.08
N ALA A 55 -5.94 -42.80 3.53
CA ALA A 55 -6.67 -41.57 3.22
C ALA A 55 -7.63 -41.75 2.05
N ALA A 56 -7.22 -42.48 1.01
CA ALA A 56 -8.10 -42.85 -0.10
C ALA A 56 -9.33 -43.64 0.37
N ASP A 57 -9.14 -44.61 1.27
CA ASP A 57 -10.23 -45.42 1.80
C ASP A 57 -11.17 -44.60 2.70
N LYS A 58 -10.63 -43.69 3.53
CA LYS A 58 -11.43 -42.74 4.31
C LYS A 58 -12.23 -41.79 3.43
N LEU A 59 -11.65 -41.31 2.32
CA LEU A 59 -12.35 -40.43 1.38
C LEU A 59 -13.50 -41.18 0.69
N LYS A 60 -13.28 -42.42 0.26
CA LYS A 60 -14.34 -43.26 -0.32
C LYS A 60 -15.48 -43.46 0.67
N ALA A 61 -15.17 -43.73 1.94
CA ALA A 61 -16.14 -43.94 3.00
C ALA A 61 -16.93 -42.68 3.43
N ASN A 62 -16.41 -41.47 3.18
CA ASN A 62 -17.04 -40.21 3.59
C ASN A 62 -18.37 -39.97 2.84
N LYS A 63 -19.51 -39.95 3.55
CA LYS A 63 -20.83 -39.77 2.91
C LYS A 63 -21.21 -38.31 2.65
N ASP A 64 -20.50 -37.36 3.26
CA ASP A 64 -20.86 -35.94 3.24
C ASP A 64 -20.41 -35.24 1.94
N VAL A 65 -19.51 -35.87 1.18
CA VAL A 65 -18.98 -35.35 -0.09
C VAL A 65 -19.63 -36.05 -1.28
N ALA A 66 -20.13 -35.27 -2.24
CA ALA A 66 -20.72 -35.80 -3.46
C ALA A 66 -19.70 -36.56 -4.32
N GLN A 67 -20.11 -37.66 -4.97
CA GLN A 67 -19.23 -38.52 -5.76
C GLN A 67 -18.40 -37.78 -6.82
N PRO A 68 -18.94 -36.82 -7.62
CA PRO A 68 -18.15 -36.08 -8.59
C PRO A 68 -17.00 -35.28 -7.98
N LEU A 69 -17.18 -34.77 -6.75
CA LEU A 69 -16.14 -34.03 -6.03
C LEU A 69 -15.07 -34.97 -5.47
N LYS A 70 -15.44 -36.20 -5.08
CA LYS A 70 -14.47 -37.23 -4.68
C LYS A 70 -13.60 -37.64 -5.87
N ASP A 71 -14.22 -37.93 -7.01
CA ASP A 71 -13.50 -38.34 -8.22
C ASP A 71 -12.55 -37.24 -8.70
N PHE A 72 -13.00 -35.98 -8.64
CA PHE A 72 -12.16 -34.84 -8.95
C PHE A 72 -11.05 -34.61 -7.90
N GLY A 73 -11.35 -34.81 -6.61
CA GLY A 73 -10.37 -34.80 -5.53
C GLY A 73 -9.24 -35.82 -5.71
N LEU A 74 -9.55 -37.02 -6.20
CA LEU A 74 -8.55 -38.04 -6.55
C LEU A 74 -7.68 -37.60 -7.74
N ARG A 75 -8.25 -36.90 -8.73
CA ARG A 75 -7.47 -36.30 -9.83
C ARG A 75 -6.52 -35.22 -9.33
N ILE A 76 -6.97 -34.38 -8.39
CA ILE A 76 -6.15 -33.35 -7.75
C ILE A 76 -5.00 -33.98 -6.96
N SER A 77 -5.32 -34.98 -6.12
CA SER A 77 -4.34 -35.76 -5.35
C SER A 77 -3.24 -36.34 -6.25
N LYS A 78 -3.64 -36.92 -7.39
CA LYS A 78 -2.70 -37.44 -8.38
C LYS A 78 -1.82 -36.36 -9.00
N LEU A 79 -2.36 -35.19 -9.39
CA LEU A 79 -1.53 -34.13 -9.98
C LEU A 79 -0.55 -33.52 -8.98
N LEU A 80 -1.00 -33.31 -7.73
CA LEU A 80 -0.22 -32.57 -6.73
C LEU A 80 0.68 -33.45 -5.86
N GLY A 81 0.52 -34.77 -5.92
CA GLY A 81 1.17 -35.68 -4.97
C GLY A 81 0.71 -35.39 -3.53
N LEU A 82 -0.58 -35.12 -3.34
CA LEU A 82 -1.17 -34.70 -2.06
C LEU A 82 -2.13 -35.76 -1.52
N ASP A 83 -2.23 -35.88 -0.20
CA ASP A 83 -3.23 -36.68 0.50
C ASP A 83 -4.65 -36.49 -0.06
N GLU A 84 -5.38 -37.59 -0.23
CA GLU A 84 -6.68 -37.62 -0.87
C GLU A 84 -7.73 -36.80 -0.09
N GLN A 85 -7.70 -36.81 1.24
CA GLN A 85 -8.62 -35.99 2.05
C GLN A 85 -8.27 -34.51 1.95
N GLN A 86 -6.98 -34.19 2.03
CA GLN A 86 -6.51 -32.80 1.91
C GLN A 86 -6.77 -32.23 0.51
N SER A 87 -6.73 -33.05 -0.53
CA SER A 87 -7.06 -32.65 -1.91
C SER A 87 -8.52 -32.21 -2.04
N VAL A 88 -9.45 -32.90 -1.37
CA VAL A 88 -10.86 -32.49 -1.32
C VAL A 88 -11.06 -31.25 -0.44
N GLN A 89 -10.32 -31.14 0.66
CA GLN A 89 -10.34 -29.95 1.50
C GLN A 89 -9.90 -28.71 0.71
N ILE A 90 -8.80 -28.78 -0.04
CA ILE A 90 -8.32 -27.68 -0.90
C ILE A 90 -9.35 -27.35 -1.96
N LEU A 91 -9.97 -28.35 -2.59
CA LEU A 91 -11.06 -28.12 -3.54
C LEU A 91 -12.22 -27.35 -2.89
N GLN A 92 -12.63 -27.73 -1.67
CA GLN A 92 -13.68 -27.04 -0.94
C GLN A 92 -13.30 -25.60 -0.59
N CYS A 93 -12.07 -25.38 -0.11
CA CYS A 93 -11.55 -24.03 0.14
C CYS A 93 -11.54 -23.20 -1.14
N TYR A 94 -11.02 -23.73 -2.26
CA TYR A 94 -11.02 -23.02 -3.55
C TYR A 94 -12.43 -22.66 -4.03
N LEU A 95 -13.40 -23.58 -3.87
CA LEU A 95 -14.78 -23.35 -4.28
C LEU A 95 -15.48 -22.27 -3.45
N GLN A 96 -15.09 -22.10 -2.18
CA GLN A 96 -15.60 -21.04 -1.32
C GLN A 96 -14.88 -19.70 -1.56
N ASP A 97 -13.57 -19.76 -1.78
CA ASP A 97 -12.69 -18.60 -1.75
C ASP A 97 -12.56 -17.95 -3.12
N ASP A 98 -12.24 -18.71 -4.17
CA ASP A 98 -11.67 -18.19 -5.42
C ASP A 98 -12.43 -18.62 -6.69
N TYR A 99 -13.36 -19.57 -6.58
CA TYR A 99 -14.15 -20.02 -7.71
C TYR A 99 -15.12 -18.92 -8.18
N ARG A 100 -14.99 -18.54 -9.46
CA ARG A 100 -15.76 -17.44 -10.08
C ARG A 100 -16.96 -17.91 -10.89
N GLY A 101 -17.40 -19.16 -10.69
CA GLY A 101 -18.57 -19.73 -11.35
C GLY A 101 -19.70 -20.03 -10.36
N THR A 102 -20.87 -20.39 -10.87
CA THR A 102 -21.99 -20.87 -10.06
C THR A 102 -21.91 -22.38 -9.82
N ARG A 103 -22.74 -22.90 -8.90
CA ARG A 103 -22.88 -24.36 -8.69
C ARG A 103 -23.31 -25.11 -9.96
N ASN A 104 -24.14 -24.50 -10.80
CA ASN A 104 -24.60 -25.11 -12.05
C ASN A 104 -23.49 -25.16 -13.10
N THR A 105 -22.68 -24.11 -13.21
CA THR A 105 -21.50 -24.12 -14.08
C THR A 105 -20.44 -25.10 -13.58
N LEU A 106 -20.33 -25.32 -12.27
CA LEU A 106 -19.40 -26.32 -11.76
C LEU A 106 -19.75 -27.74 -12.27
N LYS A 107 -21.04 -28.09 -12.29
CA LYS A 107 -21.49 -29.39 -12.83
C LYS A 107 -21.10 -29.55 -14.30
N THR A 108 -21.29 -28.51 -15.12
CA THR A 108 -20.90 -28.55 -16.54
C THR A 108 -19.38 -28.59 -16.73
N VAL A 109 -18.63 -27.83 -15.91
CA VAL A 109 -17.15 -27.80 -15.92
C VAL A 109 -16.55 -29.15 -15.53
N LEU A 110 -17.16 -29.85 -14.57
CA LEU A 110 -16.71 -31.18 -14.17
C LEU A 110 -17.06 -32.27 -15.19
N GLN A 111 -18.09 -32.06 -16.02
CA GLN A 111 -18.45 -32.97 -17.11
C GLN A 111 -17.62 -32.76 -18.38
N ASP A 112 -17.24 -31.51 -18.68
CA ASP A 112 -16.37 -31.19 -19.80
C ASP A 112 -14.89 -31.42 -19.46
N GLU A 113 -14.24 -32.37 -20.13
CA GLU A 113 -12.85 -32.72 -19.83
C GLU A 113 -11.90 -31.52 -19.96
N ARG A 114 -12.05 -30.66 -20.98
CA ARG A 114 -11.13 -29.53 -21.20
C ARG A 114 -11.27 -28.49 -20.09
N GLN A 115 -12.49 -28.18 -19.67
CA GLN A 115 -12.75 -27.24 -18.58
C GLN A 115 -12.33 -27.84 -17.23
N SER A 116 -12.53 -29.15 -17.02
CA SER A 116 -12.09 -29.85 -15.81
C SER A 116 -10.56 -29.80 -15.65
N GLN A 117 -9.81 -29.97 -16.74
CA GLN A 117 -8.36 -29.87 -16.75
C GLN A 117 -7.90 -28.44 -16.44
N ALA A 118 -8.55 -27.43 -17.01
CA ALA A 118 -8.26 -26.03 -16.72
C ALA A 118 -8.55 -25.67 -15.25
N LEU A 119 -9.64 -26.19 -14.68
CA LEU A 119 -9.96 -26.03 -13.26
C LEU A 119 -8.90 -26.69 -12.37
N LEU A 120 -8.44 -27.88 -12.74
CA LEU A 120 -7.44 -28.63 -12.00
C LEU A 120 -6.10 -27.86 -11.92
N LEU A 121 -5.69 -27.22 -13.02
CA LEU A 121 -4.50 -26.34 -13.01
C LEU A 121 -4.69 -25.08 -12.14
N LYS A 122 -5.90 -24.51 -12.08
CA LYS A 122 -6.19 -23.37 -11.18
C LYS A 122 -6.12 -23.77 -9.71
N ILE A 123 -6.54 -25.00 -9.38
CA ILE A 123 -6.45 -25.53 -8.02
C ILE A 123 -4.99 -25.80 -7.65
N ALA A 124 -4.16 -26.24 -8.60
CA ALA A 124 -2.72 -26.34 -8.39
C ALA A 124 -2.10 -24.99 -8.02
N ASP A 125 -2.44 -23.93 -8.78
CA ASP A 125 -1.99 -22.56 -8.47
C ASP A 125 -2.49 -22.11 -7.08
N TYR A 126 -3.74 -22.41 -6.69
CA TYR A 126 -4.28 -22.10 -5.35
C TYR A 126 -3.58 -22.86 -4.23
N TYR A 127 -3.25 -24.13 -4.43
CA TYR A 127 -2.49 -24.95 -3.46
C TYR A 127 -1.10 -24.38 -3.19
N TYR A 128 -0.40 -23.95 -4.24
CA TYR A 128 0.90 -23.30 -4.11
C TYR A 128 0.83 -22.00 -3.30
N GLU A 129 -0.21 -21.18 -3.51
CA GLU A 129 -0.42 -19.98 -2.70
C GLU A 129 -0.78 -20.31 -1.24
N GLU A 130 -1.59 -21.34 -0.99
CA GLU A 130 -1.90 -21.80 0.38
C GLU A 130 -0.65 -22.18 1.18
N ARG A 131 0.31 -22.87 0.54
CA ARG A 131 1.60 -23.23 1.14
C ARG A 131 2.45 -22.02 1.49
N VAL A 132 2.53 -21.06 0.57
CA VAL A 132 3.28 -19.80 0.76
C VAL A 132 2.63 -18.95 1.85
N CYS A 133 1.30 -18.82 1.86
CA CYS A 133 0.57 -18.08 2.88
C CYS A 133 0.78 -18.67 4.29
N LEU A 134 0.90 -19.98 4.41
CA LEU A 134 1.22 -20.62 5.69
C LEU A 134 2.59 -20.18 6.23
N LEU A 135 3.62 -20.20 5.40
CA LEU A 135 4.96 -19.73 5.79
C LEU A 135 4.97 -18.24 6.11
N ARG A 136 4.21 -17.43 5.34
CA ARG A 136 4.03 -15.99 5.60
C ARG A 136 3.35 -15.71 6.94
N CYS A 137 2.47 -16.59 7.43
CA CYS A 137 1.89 -16.45 8.77
C CYS A 137 2.98 -16.54 9.84
N VAL A 138 3.86 -17.55 9.75
CA VAL A 138 4.97 -17.71 10.72
C VAL A 138 5.96 -16.56 10.62
N LEU A 139 6.29 -16.12 9.40
CA LEU A 139 7.13 -14.94 9.18
C LEU A 139 6.55 -13.68 9.84
N LEU A 140 5.24 -13.48 9.72
CA LEU A 140 4.53 -12.36 10.33
C LEU A 140 4.58 -12.40 11.86
N LEU A 141 4.42 -13.59 12.45
CA LEU A 141 4.54 -13.78 13.89
C LEU A 141 5.95 -13.40 14.38
N LEU A 142 7.01 -13.92 13.72
CA LEU A 142 8.40 -13.59 14.05
C LEU A 142 8.74 -12.11 13.81
N THR A 143 8.05 -11.43 12.89
CA THR A 143 8.27 -10.00 12.64
C THR A 143 7.70 -9.12 13.75
N TYR A 144 6.52 -9.46 14.30
CA TYR A 144 5.76 -8.55 15.16
C TYR A 144 5.64 -9.01 16.62
N PHE A 145 6.15 -10.18 17.01
CA PHE A 145 6.02 -10.66 18.39
C PHE A 145 6.75 -9.79 19.44
N GLN A 146 7.73 -8.98 19.03
CA GLN A 146 8.44 -8.03 19.89
C GLN A 146 8.09 -6.56 19.60
N ASP A 147 7.26 -6.27 18.60
CA ASP A 147 6.94 -4.89 18.24
C ASP A 147 5.93 -4.29 19.23
N GLU A 148 6.35 -3.27 19.98
CA GLU A 148 5.50 -2.52 20.92
C GLU A 148 4.34 -1.79 20.25
N ARG A 149 4.47 -1.45 18.97
CA ARG A 149 3.44 -0.72 18.22
C ARG A 149 2.32 -1.65 17.72
N HIS A 150 2.56 -2.96 17.73
CA HIS A 150 1.63 -3.93 17.15
C HIS A 150 0.50 -4.30 18.14
N PRO A 151 -0.79 -4.19 17.74
CA PRO A 151 -1.92 -4.44 18.64
C PRO A 151 -1.98 -5.86 19.23
N TYR A 152 -1.50 -6.87 18.49
CA TYR A 152 -1.57 -8.30 18.85
C TYR A 152 -0.24 -8.88 19.34
N ARG A 153 0.65 -8.04 19.87
CA ARG A 153 1.99 -8.46 20.29
C ARG A 153 1.95 -9.60 21.31
N ALA A 154 1.07 -9.52 22.32
CA ALA A 154 1.03 -10.48 23.43
C ALA A 154 0.62 -11.88 22.96
N GLU A 155 -0.38 -11.93 22.07
CA GLU A 155 -0.89 -13.14 21.44
C GLU A 155 0.17 -13.76 20.53
N TYR A 156 0.90 -12.93 19.77
CA TYR A 156 1.98 -13.39 18.90
C TYR A 156 3.16 -13.94 19.69
N ALA A 157 3.59 -13.25 20.76
CA ALA A 157 4.65 -13.73 21.65
C ALA A 157 4.29 -15.07 22.30
N THR A 158 3.04 -15.21 22.76
CA THR A 158 2.54 -16.47 23.32
C THR A 158 2.59 -17.59 22.29
N CYS A 159 2.17 -17.33 21.05
CA CYS A 159 2.25 -18.31 19.97
C CYS A 159 3.71 -18.70 19.64
N VAL A 160 4.62 -17.74 19.49
CA VAL A 160 6.04 -17.99 19.19
C VAL A 160 6.68 -18.85 20.28
N SER A 161 6.39 -18.60 21.56
CA SER A 161 6.91 -19.41 22.68
C SER A 161 6.45 -20.88 22.63
N LYS A 162 5.26 -21.16 22.05
CA LYS A 162 4.78 -22.53 21.82
C LYS A 162 5.50 -23.21 20.66
N LEU A 163 5.92 -22.44 19.65
CA LEU A 163 6.55 -22.93 18.42
C LEU A 163 8.07 -23.16 18.57
N GLU A 164 8.74 -22.38 19.43
CA GLU A 164 10.20 -22.28 19.56
C GLU A 164 10.94 -23.64 19.53
N LYS A 165 10.51 -24.62 20.33
CA LYS A 165 11.26 -25.85 20.58
C LYS A 165 11.51 -26.72 19.34
N ASP A 166 10.54 -26.81 18.44
CA ASP A 166 10.57 -27.77 17.31
C ASP A 166 10.59 -27.07 15.94
N LEU A 167 10.47 -25.73 15.89
CA LEU A 167 10.32 -24.99 14.63
C LEU A 167 11.53 -25.18 13.71
N VAL A 168 12.75 -24.97 14.23
CA VAL A 168 14.01 -25.05 13.46
C VAL A 168 14.16 -26.41 12.82
N ASN A 169 14.10 -27.49 13.62
CA ASN A 169 14.29 -28.86 13.15
C ASN A 169 13.27 -29.22 12.05
N ASN A 170 11.99 -28.85 12.26
CA ASN A 170 10.94 -29.12 11.27
C ASN A 170 11.16 -28.35 9.96
N TYR A 171 11.55 -27.08 10.02
CA TYR A 171 11.70 -26.22 8.84
C TYR A 171 13.00 -26.53 8.08
N GLN A 172 14.06 -26.91 8.79
CA GLN A 172 15.31 -27.38 8.20
C GLN A 172 15.10 -28.67 7.40
N GLN A 173 14.40 -29.67 7.94
CA GLN A 173 14.09 -30.91 7.23
C GLN A 173 13.23 -30.66 5.98
N GLN A 174 12.28 -29.73 6.06
CA GLN A 174 11.46 -29.32 4.91
C GLN A 174 12.32 -28.68 3.81
N PHE A 175 13.27 -27.82 4.19
CA PHE A 175 14.20 -27.22 3.25
C PHE A 175 15.04 -28.29 2.54
N GLU A 176 15.59 -29.25 3.30
CA GLU A 176 16.37 -30.37 2.77
C GLU A 176 15.56 -31.23 1.79
N ALA A 177 14.32 -31.54 2.13
CA ALA A 177 13.42 -32.28 1.25
C ALA A 177 13.13 -31.53 -0.06
N LEU A 178 12.99 -30.20 -0.03
CA LEU A 178 12.64 -29.41 -1.21
C LEU A 178 13.74 -29.31 -2.26
N PHE A 179 15.01 -29.16 -1.87
CA PHE A 179 16.09 -29.05 -2.87
C PHE A 179 16.52 -30.42 -3.42
N ASN A 180 16.29 -31.49 -2.65
CA ASN A 180 16.50 -32.88 -3.08
C ASN A 180 15.31 -33.46 -3.87
N ALA A 181 14.19 -32.74 -3.98
CA ALA A 181 13.00 -33.22 -4.67
C ALA A 181 13.22 -33.41 -6.19
N GLU A 182 12.91 -34.60 -6.68
CA GLU A 182 12.92 -34.91 -8.11
C GLU A 182 11.73 -34.27 -8.83
N ALA A 183 11.94 -33.82 -10.08
CA ALA A 183 10.88 -33.21 -10.86
C ALA A 183 9.71 -34.20 -11.11
N PRO A 184 8.45 -33.76 -10.95
CA PRO A 184 7.30 -34.60 -11.20
C PRO A 184 7.21 -34.95 -12.70
N THR A 185 6.95 -36.22 -12.99
CA THR A 185 6.81 -36.74 -14.36
C THR A 185 5.35 -37.03 -14.71
N TRP A 186 5.06 -37.18 -15.99
CA TRP A 186 3.72 -37.59 -16.45
C TRP A 186 3.31 -38.99 -15.96
N GLU A 187 4.28 -39.87 -15.67
CA GLU A 187 4.03 -41.20 -15.11
C GLU A 187 3.58 -41.15 -13.65
N THR A 188 4.21 -40.27 -12.86
CA THR A 188 3.95 -40.11 -11.43
C THR A 188 2.70 -39.26 -11.17
N HIS A 189 2.56 -38.12 -11.88
CA HIS A 189 1.52 -37.11 -11.61
C HIS A 189 0.45 -36.98 -12.71
N GLY A 190 0.55 -37.79 -13.77
CA GLY A 190 -0.42 -37.83 -14.87
C GLY A 190 -0.13 -36.86 -16.03
N ASN A 191 -0.89 -37.01 -17.11
CA ASN A 191 -0.64 -36.37 -18.41
C ASN A 191 -0.66 -34.83 -18.42
N LEU A 192 -1.22 -34.19 -17.38
CA LEU A 192 -1.26 -32.73 -17.26
C LEU A 192 0.08 -32.13 -16.81
N MET A 193 1.00 -32.97 -16.32
CA MET A 193 2.34 -32.57 -15.90
C MET A 193 3.24 -32.33 -17.13
N THR A 194 2.97 -31.23 -17.81
CA THR A 194 3.75 -30.73 -18.96
C THR A 194 5.00 -29.99 -18.51
N GLU A 195 5.96 -29.75 -19.41
CA GLU A 195 7.18 -28.96 -19.12
C GLU A 195 6.87 -27.61 -18.47
N ARG A 196 5.79 -26.94 -18.90
CA ARG A 196 5.33 -25.67 -18.30
C ARG A 196 4.89 -25.84 -16.85
N GLN A 197 4.20 -26.93 -16.51
CA GLN A 197 3.76 -27.19 -15.14
C GLN A 197 4.93 -27.61 -14.25
N VAL A 198 5.88 -28.35 -14.81
CA VAL A 198 7.13 -28.72 -14.13
C VAL A 198 7.98 -27.48 -13.83
N SER A 199 8.10 -26.53 -14.78
CA SER A 199 8.74 -25.23 -14.55
C SER A 199 8.03 -24.39 -13.47
N ARG A 200 6.68 -24.39 -13.45
CA ARG A 200 5.90 -23.73 -12.38
C ARG A 200 6.09 -24.37 -11.01
N TRP A 201 6.02 -25.70 -10.93
CA TRP A 201 6.30 -26.44 -9.71
C TRP A 201 7.71 -26.14 -9.18
N PHE A 202 8.70 -26.09 -10.06
CA PHE A 202 10.07 -25.78 -9.69
C PHE A 202 10.22 -24.33 -9.20
N THR A 203 9.57 -23.37 -9.88
CA THR A 203 9.49 -21.97 -9.41
C THR A 203 8.92 -21.89 -7.99
N GLN A 204 7.87 -22.68 -7.72
CA GLN A 204 7.27 -22.76 -6.40
C GLN A 204 8.22 -23.36 -5.35
N CYS A 205 8.97 -24.41 -5.69
CA CYS A 205 9.97 -24.98 -4.79
C CYS A 205 11.03 -23.95 -4.39
N LEU A 206 11.52 -23.15 -5.35
CA LEU A 206 12.47 -22.07 -5.06
C LEU A 206 11.88 -20.98 -4.15
N ARG A 207 10.60 -20.63 -4.33
CA ARG A 207 9.90 -19.67 -3.45
C ARG A 207 9.76 -20.20 -2.02
N GLU A 208 9.37 -21.46 -1.89
CA GLU A 208 9.23 -22.12 -0.60
C GLU A 208 10.59 -22.23 0.11
N GLN A 209 11.66 -22.60 -0.60
CA GLN A 209 13.03 -22.58 -0.09
C GLN A 209 13.43 -21.18 0.42
N ALA A 210 13.22 -20.14 -0.37
CA ALA A 210 13.54 -18.77 0.03
C ALA A 210 12.77 -18.30 1.27
N LEU A 211 11.47 -18.64 1.37
CA LEU A 211 10.63 -18.30 2.52
C LEU A 211 11.01 -19.07 3.80
N LEU A 212 11.33 -20.36 3.68
CA LEU A 212 11.80 -21.15 4.81
C LEU A 212 13.10 -20.58 5.38
N LEU A 213 14.06 -20.24 4.52
CA LEU A 213 15.32 -19.63 4.95
C LEU A 213 15.10 -18.26 5.57
N GLU A 214 14.16 -17.47 5.07
CA GLU A 214 13.83 -16.18 5.69
C GLU A 214 13.23 -16.33 7.09
N VAL A 215 12.35 -17.31 7.28
CA VAL A 215 11.80 -17.64 8.61
C VAL A 215 12.92 -18.08 9.56
N LEU A 216 13.83 -18.95 9.10
CA LEU A 216 14.97 -19.40 9.89
C LEU A 216 15.94 -18.26 10.22
N PHE A 217 16.21 -17.36 9.27
CA PHE A 217 17.03 -16.18 9.49
C PHE A 217 16.44 -15.26 10.56
N LEU A 218 15.15 -14.92 10.46
CA LEU A 218 14.50 -14.11 11.49
C LEU A 218 14.47 -14.82 12.84
N TYR A 219 14.29 -16.14 12.88
CA TYR A 219 14.36 -16.90 14.12
C TYR A 219 15.74 -16.73 14.79
N TYR A 220 16.83 -16.98 14.05
CA TYR A 220 18.19 -16.89 14.60
C TYR A 220 18.66 -15.48 14.92
N ALA A 221 18.02 -14.45 14.36
CA ALA A 221 18.28 -13.07 14.78
C ALA A 221 17.76 -12.75 16.19
N TYR A 222 16.81 -13.54 16.72
CA TYR A 222 16.27 -13.37 18.07
C TYR A 222 16.75 -14.43 19.05
N PHE A 223 17.11 -15.63 18.57
CA PHE A 223 17.54 -16.76 19.38
C PHE A 223 18.94 -17.21 18.96
N GLU A 224 19.85 -17.38 19.93
CA GLU A 224 21.23 -17.79 19.68
C GLU A 224 21.29 -19.16 18.98
N MET A 225 22.06 -19.25 17.88
CA MET A 225 22.24 -20.50 17.13
C MET A 225 23.28 -21.41 17.82
N PRO A 226 22.93 -22.65 18.18
CA PRO A 226 23.90 -23.60 18.71
C PRO A 226 25.03 -23.95 17.70
N PRO A 227 26.27 -24.21 18.15
CA PRO A 227 27.37 -24.58 17.25
C PRO A 227 27.13 -25.84 16.40
N SER A 228 26.32 -26.79 16.91
CA SER A 228 25.90 -27.99 16.16
C SER A 228 25.05 -27.64 14.95
N ASP A 229 24.18 -26.64 15.09
CA ASP A 229 23.23 -26.24 14.08
C ASP A 229 23.95 -25.43 13.01
N LEU A 230 24.89 -24.56 13.41
CA LEU A 230 25.82 -23.88 12.50
C LEU A 230 26.57 -24.86 11.59
N LEU A 231 27.13 -25.93 12.16
CA LEU A 231 27.83 -26.97 11.40
C LEU A 231 26.88 -27.68 10.41
N THR A 232 25.66 -27.97 10.86
CA THR A 232 24.65 -28.66 10.06
C THR A 232 24.18 -27.80 8.89
N PHE A 233 23.87 -26.52 9.11
CA PHE A 233 23.54 -25.58 8.05
C PHE A 233 24.69 -25.38 7.07
N THR A 234 25.93 -25.32 7.56
CA THR A 234 27.12 -25.18 6.69
C THR A 234 27.25 -26.37 5.75
N ARG A 235 27.03 -27.60 6.24
CA ARG A 235 27.05 -28.82 5.42
C ARG A 235 25.93 -28.78 4.37
N LEU A 236 24.71 -28.46 4.80
CA LEU A 236 23.53 -28.42 3.95
C LEU A 236 23.64 -27.34 2.85
N PHE A 237 24.11 -26.13 3.17
CA PHE A 237 24.32 -25.07 2.17
C PHE A 237 25.49 -25.37 1.23
N LYS A 238 26.52 -26.09 1.69
CA LYS A 238 27.62 -26.57 0.84
C LYS A 238 27.12 -27.60 -0.18
N GLU A 239 26.28 -28.53 0.23
CA GLU A 239 25.67 -29.53 -0.66
C GLU A 239 24.79 -28.86 -1.72
N GLN A 240 23.93 -27.93 -1.29
CA GLN A 240 23.07 -27.15 -2.17
C GLN A 240 23.84 -26.11 -3.02
N GLY A 241 25.08 -25.78 -2.65
CA GLY A 241 25.86 -24.72 -3.29
C GLY A 241 25.17 -23.35 -3.24
N PHE A 242 24.63 -22.97 -2.08
CA PHE A 242 23.94 -21.68 -1.85
C PHE A 242 22.81 -21.42 -2.87
N GLY A 243 22.05 -22.46 -3.20
CA GLY A 243 20.95 -22.40 -4.16
C GLY A 243 21.35 -22.59 -5.62
N GLN A 244 22.65 -22.56 -5.98
CA GLN A 244 23.08 -22.72 -7.37
C GLN A 244 23.06 -24.18 -7.85
N ARG A 245 23.29 -25.15 -6.95
CA ARG A 245 23.20 -26.58 -7.27
C ARG A 245 21.80 -27.07 -6.95
N GLN A 246 20.93 -26.99 -7.95
CA GLN A 246 19.57 -27.52 -7.89
C GLN A 246 19.50 -28.83 -8.68
N THR A 247 18.85 -29.84 -8.12
CA THR A 247 18.59 -31.13 -8.79
C THR A 247 17.97 -30.94 -10.17
N ASN A 248 17.07 -29.96 -10.29
CA ASN A 248 16.36 -29.66 -11.53
C ASN A 248 16.88 -28.38 -12.24
N ARG A 249 18.19 -28.09 -12.17
CA ARG A 249 18.81 -26.87 -12.74
C ARG A 249 18.48 -26.62 -14.21
N HIS A 250 18.25 -27.66 -15.00
CA HIS A 250 17.88 -27.55 -16.42
C HIS A 250 16.53 -26.83 -16.66
N LEU A 251 15.70 -26.69 -15.62
CA LEU A 251 14.42 -25.98 -15.65
C LEU A 251 14.54 -24.50 -15.23
N VAL A 252 15.73 -24.05 -14.82
CA VAL A 252 15.95 -22.67 -14.36
C VAL A 252 15.88 -21.73 -15.58
N ASP A 253 14.87 -20.86 -15.56
CA ASP A 253 14.76 -19.73 -16.49
C ASP A 253 15.36 -18.46 -15.88
N LYS A 254 15.70 -17.47 -16.71
CA LYS A 254 16.20 -16.15 -16.25
C LYS A 254 15.27 -15.44 -15.27
N SER A 255 13.97 -15.75 -15.29
CA SER A 255 13.00 -15.22 -14.33
C SER A 255 13.17 -15.78 -12.91
N MET A 256 13.83 -16.92 -12.77
CA MET A 256 14.06 -17.61 -11.50
C MET A 256 15.38 -17.22 -10.83
N ASP A 257 16.30 -16.56 -11.55
CA ASP A 257 17.61 -16.14 -11.04
C ASP A 257 17.48 -15.31 -9.75
N ALA A 258 16.52 -14.39 -9.69
CA ALA A 258 16.28 -13.58 -8.49
C ALA A 258 15.86 -14.40 -7.26
N LEU A 259 15.19 -15.55 -7.45
CA LEU A 259 14.84 -16.46 -6.35
C LEU A 259 16.05 -17.27 -5.90
N VAL A 260 16.89 -17.71 -6.84
CA VAL A 260 18.15 -18.41 -6.55
C VAL A 260 19.10 -17.50 -5.77
N ASP A 261 19.26 -16.25 -6.21
CA ASP A 261 20.05 -15.25 -5.51
C ASP A 261 19.52 -15.00 -4.09
N ARG A 262 18.18 -14.95 -3.91
CA ARG A 262 17.54 -14.79 -2.60
C ARG A 262 17.82 -15.97 -1.66
N ILE A 263 17.81 -17.20 -2.17
CA ILE A 263 18.22 -18.39 -1.41
C ILE A 263 19.69 -18.24 -0.97
N GLY A 264 20.56 -17.81 -1.89
CA GLY A 264 21.97 -17.54 -1.60
C GLY A 264 22.17 -16.45 -0.53
N TYR A 265 21.42 -15.35 -0.61
CA TYR A 265 21.45 -14.26 0.37
C TYR A 265 21.09 -14.75 1.78
N PHE A 266 19.96 -15.45 1.95
CA PHE A 266 19.57 -15.94 3.28
C PHE A 266 20.48 -17.06 3.79
N SER A 267 20.97 -17.95 2.92
CA SER A 267 21.94 -18.98 3.32
C SER A 267 23.22 -18.34 3.86
N CYS A 268 23.69 -17.26 3.23
CA CYS A 268 24.83 -16.48 3.68
C CYS A 268 24.55 -15.80 5.03
N LEU A 269 23.42 -15.10 5.14
CA LEU A 269 23.03 -14.37 6.36
C LEU A 269 22.83 -15.28 7.57
N ILE A 270 22.22 -16.45 7.42
CA ILE A 270 22.06 -17.43 8.51
C ILE A 270 23.41 -17.86 9.07
N LEU A 271 24.39 -18.14 8.19
CA LEU A 271 25.73 -18.53 8.63
C LEU A 271 26.48 -17.39 9.30
N VAL A 272 26.37 -16.15 8.80
CA VAL A 272 26.99 -14.98 9.43
C VAL A 272 26.36 -14.70 10.80
N GLU A 273 25.03 -14.75 10.90
CA GLU A 273 24.30 -14.50 12.14
C GLU A 273 24.66 -15.51 13.23
N GLY A 274 24.67 -16.82 12.91
CA GLY A 274 25.04 -17.80 13.93
C GLY A 274 26.54 -17.98 14.17
N MET A 275 27.41 -17.26 13.45
CA MET A 275 28.79 -17.04 13.91
C MET A 275 28.87 -15.96 15.01
N ASP A 276 27.77 -15.23 15.26
CA ASP A 276 27.59 -14.19 16.29
C ASP A 276 28.76 -13.18 16.36
N ILE A 277 29.04 -12.59 15.19
CA ILE A 277 30.16 -11.66 15.01
C ILE A 277 29.99 -10.40 15.89
N ASP A 278 28.75 -9.98 16.14
CA ASP A 278 28.44 -8.81 16.94
C ASP A 278 28.80 -9.02 18.41
N PHE A 279 28.45 -10.18 18.98
CA PHE A 279 28.86 -10.54 20.33
C PHE A 279 30.38 -10.76 20.41
N LEU A 280 30.97 -11.39 19.40
CA LEU A 280 32.42 -11.56 19.33
C LEU A 280 33.16 -10.22 19.31
N HIS A 281 32.67 -9.22 18.56
CA HIS A 281 33.24 -7.88 18.52
C HIS A 281 33.20 -7.22 19.92
N LYS A 282 32.06 -7.32 20.62
CA LYS A 282 31.95 -6.85 22.01
C LYS A 282 32.95 -7.56 22.93
N CYS A 283 33.08 -8.88 22.82
CA CYS A 283 34.03 -9.67 23.60
C CYS A 283 35.48 -9.28 23.29
N ALA A 284 35.82 -9.01 22.03
CA ALA A 284 37.15 -8.59 21.63
C ALA A 284 37.51 -7.19 22.18
N LEU A 285 36.56 -6.26 22.19
CA LEU A 285 36.76 -4.93 22.79
C LEU A 285 36.91 -4.95 24.32
N GLU A 286 36.33 -5.96 24.98
CA GLU A 286 36.41 -6.15 26.44
C GLU A 286 37.52 -7.14 26.88
N ASP A 287 38.32 -7.66 25.95
CA ASP A 287 39.33 -8.71 26.16
C ASP A 287 38.75 -10.00 26.82
N ARG A 288 37.50 -10.37 26.49
CA ARG A 288 36.75 -11.53 27.04
C ARG A 288 36.31 -12.53 25.98
N THR A 289 37.21 -12.86 25.06
CA THR A 289 36.93 -13.77 23.92
C THR A 289 36.55 -15.21 24.33
N GLU A 290 36.87 -15.62 25.57
CA GLU A 290 36.49 -16.92 26.15
C GLU A 290 34.97 -17.09 26.38
N GLN A 291 34.21 -16.00 26.42
CA GLN A 291 32.75 -16.06 26.60
C GLN A 291 32.00 -16.46 25.33
N HIS A 292 32.67 -16.40 24.17
CA HIS A 292 32.07 -16.73 22.90
C HIS A 292 31.83 -18.25 22.76
N GLN A 293 30.66 -18.65 22.27
CA GLN A 293 30.24 -20.06 22.14
C GLN A 293 31.23 -20.96 21.35
N LEU A 294 31.90 -20.41 20.33
CA LEU A 294 32.89 -21.14 19.51
C LEU A 294 34.30 -21.24 20.12
N SER A 295 34.55 -20.60 21.27
CA SER A 295 35.85 -20.70 21.96
C SER A 295 36.07 -22.10 22.57
N ASN A 296 35.00 -22.72 23.07
CA ASN A 296 35.02 -23.99 23.81
C ASN A 296 34.77 -25.24 22.95
N THR A 297 34.67 -25.10 21.63
CA THR A 297 34.28 -26.17 20.69
C THR A 297 35.33 -26.40 19.57
N PRO A 298 36.56 -26.84 19.91
CA PRO A 298 37.67 -26.95 18.96
C PRO A 298 37.44 -27.99 17.84
N ASP A 299 36.64 -29.02 18.09
CA ASP A 299 36.36 -30.07 17.09
C ASP A 299 35.46 -29.53 15.96
N ILE A 300 34.44 -28.76 16.31
CA ILE A 300 33.55 -28.09 15.34
C ILE A 300 34.36 -27.09 14.51
N ASN A 301 35.25 -26.31 15.15
CA ASN A 301 36.11 -25.36 14.45
C ASN A 301 37.02 -26.04 13.40
N LYS A 302 37.58 -27.22 13.70
CA LYS A 302 38.40 -27.98 12.75
C LYS A 302 37.58 -28.50 11.57
N GLU A 303 36.38 -29.00 11.81
CA GLU A 303 35.49 -29.48 10.74
C GLU A 303 35.04 -28.31 9.85
N MET A 304 34.69 -27.17 10.45
CA MET A 304 34.36 -25.92 9.76
C MET A 304 35.53 -25.42 8.91
N ASP A 305 36.76 -25.38 9.44
CA ASP A 305 37.96 -24.99 8.69
C ASP A 305 38.13 -25.86 7.42
N GLN A 306 37.97 -27.19 7.55
CA GLN A 306 38.06 -28.11 6.41
C GLN A 306 36.97 -27.86 5.36
N MET A 307 35.75 -27.54 5.79
CA MET A 307 34.65 -27.25 4.87
C MET A 307 34.81 -25.90 4.17
N LEU A 308 35.11 -24.84 4.91
CA LEU A 308 35.20 -23.49 4.35
C LEU A 308 36.42 -23.32 3.43
N LEU A 309 37.49 -24.10 3.62
CA LEU A 309 38.61 -24.16 2.66
C LEU A 309 38.21 -24.67 1.27
N THR A 310 37.06 -25.33 1.14
CA THR A 310 36.52 -25.76 -0.17
C THR A 310 35.66 -24.68 -0.84
N PHE A 311 35.37 -23.56 -0.16
CA PHE A 311 34.61 -22.45 -0.72
C PHE A 311 35.54 -21.52 -1.51
N GLY A 312 35.09 -21.07 -2.68
CA GLY A 312 35.83 -20.08 -3.48
C GLY A 312 35.29 -19.83 -4.88
N ASP A 313 34.38 -20.68 -5.36
CA ASP A 313 33.87 -20.59 -6.74
C ASP A 313 32.58 -19.76 -6.87
N ILE A 314 31.99 -19.31 -5.76
CA ILE A 314 30.66 -18.70 -5.70
C ILE A 314 30.73 -17.39 -4.90
N SER A 315 30.12 -16.32 -5.41
CA SER A 315 30.08 -14.99 -4.76
C SER A 315 29.42 -15.01 -3.39
N HIS A 316 28.37 -15.83 -3.20
CA HIS A 316 27.67 -16.02 -1.92
C HIS A 316 28.58 -16.45 -0.76
N HIS A 317 29.73 -17.08 -1.05
CA HIS A 317 30.69 -17.50 -0.03
C HIS A 317 31.42 -16.32 0.62
N GLY A 318 31.52 -15.17 -0.07
CA GLY A 318 32.34 -14.03 0.36
C GLY A 318 32.09 -13.61 1.82
N PRO A 319 30.86 -13.26 2.22
CA PRO A 319 30.61 -12.78 3.59
C PRO A 319 30.80 -13.87 4.66
N VAL A 320 30.46 -15.12 4.35
CA VAL A 320 30.68 -16.27 5.27
C VAL A 320 32.16 -16.47 5.54
N LEU A 321 32.98 -16.43 4.48
CA LEU A 321 34.43 -16.56 4.59
C LEU A 321 35.04 -15.37 5.34
N LEU A 322 34.52 -14.15 5.12
CA LEU A 322 34.94 -12.95 5.86
C LEU A 322 34.66 -13.08 7.36
N ALA A 323 33.43 -13.47 7.71
CA ALA A 323 33.01 -13.67 9.10
C ALA A 323 33.86 -14.73 9.80
N TRP A 324 34.12 -15.86 9.12
CA TRP A 324 34.97 -16.91 9.67
C TRP A 324 36.43 -16.48 9.82
N VAL A 325 36.97 -15.71 8.87
CA VAL A 325 38.32 -15.13 8.96
C VAL A 325 38.47 -14.28 10.20
N LEU A 326 37.50 -13.40 10.50
CA LEU A 326 37.50 -12.58 11.72
C LEU A 326 37.45 -13.42 12.98
N LEU A 327 36.57 -14.43 12.99
CA LEU A 327 36.39 -15.32 14.13
C LEU A 327 37.67 -16.09 14.47
N ARG A 328 38.31 -16.68 13.46
CA ARG A 328 39.55 -17.44 13.66
C ARG A 328 40.74 -16.53 13.98
N HIS A 329 40.79 -15.34 13.40
CA HIS A 329 41.83 -14.35 13.69
C HIS A 329 41.81 -13.91 15.16
N THR A 330 40.61 -13.75 15.74
CA THR A 330 40.44 -13.25 17.11
C THR A 330 40.50 -14.34 18.17
N LEU A 331 39.92 -15.51 17.93
CA LEU A 331 39.93 -16.61 18.91
C LEU A 331 41.25 -17.40 18.94
N GLN A 332 41.91 -17.62 17.78
CA GLN A 332 43.10 -18.49 17.68
C GLN A 332 44.13 -17.99 16.63
N PRO A 333 44.76 -16.81 16.81
CA PRO A 333 45.61 -16.18 15.81
C PRO A 333 46.86 -16.99 15.40
N VAL A 334 47.43 -17.79 16.31
CA VAL A 334 48.71 -18.49 16.09
C VAL A 334 48.54 -19.78 15.27
N GLU A 335 47.47 -20.54 15.51
CA GLU A 335 47.24 -21.83 14.84
C GLU A 335 46.51 -21.67 13.50
N ALA A 336 45.64 -20.66 13.36
CA ALA A 336 44.80 -20.46 12.17
C ALA A 336 45.45 -19.60 11.07
N GLY A 337 46.65 -19.04 11.29
CA GLY A 337 47.33 -18.10 10.39
C GLY A 337 47.33 -18.46 8.88
N PRO A 338 47.69 -19.70 8.45
CA PRO A 338 47.69 -20.04 7.03
C PRO A 338 46.28 -20.19 6.44
N VAL A 339 45.32 -20.66 7.24
CA VAL A 339 43.91 -20.80 6.83
C VAL A 339 43.29 -19.43 6.66
N VAL A 340 43.47 -18.55 7.64
CA VAL A 340 42.98 -17.16 7.64
C VAL A 340 43.49 -16.39 6.42
N ARG A 341 44.79 -16.50 6.09
CA ARG A 341 45.36 -15.83 4.91
C ARG A 341 44.75 -16.33 3.60
N ARG A 342 44.59 -17.65 3.47
CA ARG A 342 44.02 -18.25 2.24
C ARG A 342 42.57 -17.86 2.06
N LEU A 343 41.75 -18.00 3.11
CA LEU A 343 40.33 -17.62 3.06
C LEU A 343 40.17 -16.12 2.82
N GLY A 344 40.96 -15.28 3.48
CA GLY A 344 40.93 -13.82 3.29
C GLY A 344 41.23 -13.41 1.84
N GLN A 345 42.25 -14.02 1.20
CA GLN A 345 42.55 -13.76 -0.21
C GLN A 345 41.38 -14.16 -1.14
N THR A 346 40.77 -15.32 -0.90
CA THR A 346 39.60 -15.79 -1.66
C THR A 346 38.41 -14.85 -1.47
N THR A 347 38.14 -14.39 -0.25
CA THR A 347 37.06 -13.42 0.05
C THR A 347 37.21 -12.12 -0.74
N LEU A 348 38.42 -11.57 -0.82
CA LEU A 348 38.68 -10.34 -1.57
C LEU A 348 38.55 -10.56 -3.08
N GLN A 349 38.99 -11.71 -3.61
CA GLN A 349 38.81 -12.08 -5.01
C GLN A 349 37.33 -12.19 -5.41
N LEU A 350 36.48 -12.62 -4.48
CA LEU A 350 35.03 -12.71 -4.69
C LEU A 350 34.30 -11.36 -4.67
N GLY A 351 34.99 -10.25 -4.36
CA GLY A 351 34.38 -8.92 -4.35
C GLY A 351 33.32 -8.74 -3.26
N VAL A 352 33.58 -9.26 -2.05
CA VAL A 352 32.60 -9.34 -0.95
C VAL A 352 31.81 -8.06 -0.68
N PHE A 353 32.43 -6.89 -0.70
CA PHE A 353 31.75 -5.63 -0.38
C PHE A 353 30.75 -5.18 -1.46
N GLN A 354 31.07 -5.46 -2.73
CA GLN A 354 30.12 -5.23 -3.83
C GLN A 354 28.93 -6.18 -3.69
N TYR A 355 29.20 -7.46 -3.40
CA TYR A 355 28.16 -8.45 -3.15
C TYR A 355 27.24 -8.07 -1.97
N LEU A 356 27.79 -7.60 -0.85
CA LEU A 356 27.00 -7.12 0.29
C LEU A 356 26.08 -5.95 -0.09
N THR A 357 26.59 -5.02 -0.90
CA THR A 357 25.81 -3.88 -1.41
C THR A 357 24.63 -4.38 -2.25
N ASP A 358 24.86 -5.30 -3.18
CA ASP A 358 23.84 -5.81 -4.08
C ASP A 358 22.80 -6.67 -3.34
N MET A 359 23.23 -7.46 -2.35
CA MET A 359 22.35 -8.22 -1.45
C MET A 359 21.40 -7.31 -0.66
N LEU A 360 21.92 -6.27 0.00
CA LEU A 360 21.09 -5.37 0.81
C LEU A 360 20.08 -4.60 -0.05
N LYS A 361 20.47 -4.18 -1.27
CA LYS A 361 19.57 -3.57 -2.25
C LYS A 361 18.48 -4.54 -2.71
N ALA A 362 18.82 -5.81 -2.94
CA ALA A 362 17.88 -6.83 -3.38
C ALA A 362 16.86 -7.21 -2.29
N LEU A 363 17.26 -7.21 -1.02
CA LEU A 363 16.37 -7.45 0.13
C LEU A 363 15.42 -6.26 0.40
N GLY A 364 15.74 -5.08 -0.11
CA GLY A 364 14.88 -3.90 -0.17
C GLY A 364 15.28 -2.78 0.81
N ASN A 365 15.02 -1.54 0.41
CA ASN A 365 15.45 -0.31 1.10
C ASN A 365 14.35 0.33 1.98
N THR A 366 13.31 -0.42 2.37
CA THR A 366 12.17 0.15 3.09
C THR A 366 12.23 -0.09 4.59
N ASP A 367 12.00 0.98 5.35
CA ASP A 367 12.04 1.01 6.83
C ASP A 367 11.05 0.06 7.51
N ASN A 368 10.04 -0.46 6.77
CA ASN A 368 8.99 -1.34 7.30
C ASN A 368 9.26 -2.84 7.05
N ASN A 369 10.40 -3.22 6.47
CA ASN A 369 10.75 -4.62 6.30
C ASN A 369 11.71 -5.08 7.40
N CYS A 370 11.18 -5.74 8.44
CA CYS A 370 11.96 -6.28 9.56
C CYS A 370 13.11 -7.18 9.09
N THR A 371 12.87 -8.06 8.11
CA THR A 371 13.93 -8.91 7.54
C THR A 371 15.10 -8.08 7.00
N ALA A 372 14.81 -7.00 6.27
CA ALA A 372 15.84 -6.17 5.68
C ALA A 372 16.56 -5.30 6.73
N SER A 373 15.87 -4.85 7.79
CA SER A 373 16.51 -4.16 8.91
C SER A 373 17.42 -5.09 9.71
N THR A 374 16.99 -6.34 9.95
CA THR A 374 17.78 -7.36 10.63
C THR A 374 19.02 -7.75 9.82
N ALA A 375 18.87 -7.94 8.50
CA ALA A 375 20.01 -8.17 7.62
C ALA A 375 21.00 -7.00 7.63
N ARG A 376 20.52 -5.75 7.65
CA ARG A 376 21.41 -4.57 7.79
C ARG A 376 22.13 -4.55 9.13
N MET A 377 21.48 -4.93 10.23
CA MET A 377 22.11 -5.02 11.55
C MET A 377 23.23 -6.06 11.55
N CYS A 378 22.95 -7.28 11.06
CA CYS A 378 23.95 -8.35 10.93
C CYS A 378 25.19 -7.90 10.12
N ILE A 379 24.96 -7.24 8.96
CA ILE A 379 26.07 -6.74 8.14
C ILE A 379 26.75 -5.51 8.76
N TYR A 380 26.04 -4.68 9.53
CA TYR A 380 26.64 -3.57 10.27
C TYR A 380 27.71 -4.05 11.23
N GLY A 381 27.39 -5.04 12.07
CA GLY A 381 28.37 -5.51 13.05
C GLY A 381 29.51 -6.32 12.41
N LEU A 382 29.24 -7.05 11.32
CA LEU A 382 30.30 -7.63 10.48
C LEU A 382 31.27 -6.55 9.97
N LEU A 383 30.77 -5.52 9.28
CA LEU A 383 31.63 -4.46 8.71
C LEU A 383 32.35 -3.66 9.80
N SER A 384 31.67 -3.35 10.90
CA SER A 384 32.25 -2.66 12.05
C SER A 384 33.45 -3.43 12.60
N PHE A 385 33.33 -4.75 12.73
CA PHE A 385 34.43 -5.57 13.22
C PHE A 385 35.57 -5.73 12.21
N VAL A 386 35.26 -5.83 10.91
CA VAL A 386 36.28 -5.88 9.83
C VAL A 386 37.18 -4.66 9.86
N VAL A 387 36.60 -3.47 9.94
CA VAL A 387 37.34 -2.20 9.93
C VAL A 387 38.16 -2.03 11.20
N THR A 388 37.64 -2.52 12.34
CA THR A 388 38.37 -2.46 13.61
C THR A 388 39.56 -3.42 13.64
N SER A 389 39.45 -4.58 12.97
CA SER A 389 40.46 -5.65 13.03
C SER A 389 41.54 -5.55 11.95
N PHE A 390 41.23 -4.97 10.79
CA PHE A 390 42.12 -4.93 9.63
C PHE A 390 42.36 -3.51 9.11
N GLU A 391 43.56 -3.26 8.60
CA GLU A 391 43.90 -1.98 7.96
C GLU A 391 43.14 -1.79 6.65
N GLU A 392 42.61 -0.59 6.41
CA GLU A 392 41.76 -0.28 5.25
C GLU A 392 42.42 -0.57 3.90
N ASP A 393 43.73 -0.35 3.79
CA ASP A 393 44.50 -0.58 2.56
C ASP A 393 44.58 -2.08 2.18
N THR A 394 44.37 -2.97 3.14
CA THR A 394 44.39 -4.43 2.92
C THR A 394 43.05 -5.00 2.46
N LEU A 395 41.96 -4.23 2.58
CA LEU A 395 40.58 -4.66 2.32
C LEU A 395 40.15 -4.51 0.84
N GLY A 396 41.07 -4.15 -0.06
CA GLY A 396 40.80 -4.04 -1.49
C GLY A 396 40.14 -2.71 -1.89
N SER A 397 39.02 -2.76 -2.62
CA SER A 397 38.39 -1.54 -3.16
C SER A 397 37.64 -0.75 -2.10
N GLN A 398 38.22 0.40 -1.71
CA GLN A 398 37.61 1.34 -0.77
C GLN A 398 36.19 1.78 -1.17
N GLN A 399 35.92 1.99 -2.47
CA GLN A 399 34.60 2.44 -2.92
C GLN A 399 33.51 1.38 -2.66
N HIS A 400 33.81 0.08 -2.82
CA HIS A 400 32.85 -0.98 -2.54
C HIS A 400 32.57 -1.10 -1.05
N LEU A 401 33.59 -0.94 -0.20
CA LEU A 401 33.42 -0.90 1.25
C LEU A 401 32.55 0.29 1.69
N ILE A 402 32.80 1.48 1.14
CA ILE A 402 31.99 2.68 1.42
C ILE A 402 30.54 2.49 0.96
N ASN A 403 30.31 1.93 -0.23
CA ASN A 403 28.96 1.63 -0.71
C ASN A 403 28.21 0.67 0.23
N ALA A 404 28.87 -0.39 0.70
CA ALA A 404 28.29 -1.32 1.65
C ALA A 404 27.97 -0.65 2.99
N ALA A 405 28.88 0.18 3.52
CA ALA A 405 28.65 0.97 4.73
C ALA A 405 27.47 1.94 4.55
N CYS A 406 27.34 2.59 3.39
CA CYS A 406 26.23 3.50 3.12
C CYS A 406 24.87 2.78 3.08
N GLU A 407 24.78 1.61 2.44
CA GLU A 407 23.51 0.86 2.39
C GLU A 407 23.06 0.33 3.76
N VAL A 408 24.01 0.05 4.66
CA VAL A 408 23.73 -0.32 6.05
C VAL A 408 23.29 0.91 6.85
N LEU A 409 24.08 1.98 6.81
CA LEU A 409 23.82 3.22 7.57
C LEU A 409 22.56 3.96 7.11
N ALA A 410 22.05 3.67 5.90
CA ALA A 410 20.78 4.18 5.42
C ALA A 410 19.58 3.78 6.30
N ALA A 411 19.71 2.73 7.13
CA ALA A 411 18.69 2.36 8.11
C ALA A 411 18.65 3.34 9.30
N PRO A 412 17.49 3.93 9.63
CA PRO A 412 17.38 4.98 10.65
C PRO A 412 17.93 4.61 12.03
N SER A 413 17.65 3.39 12.50
CA SER A 413 18.09 2.90 13.81
C SER A 413 19.61 2.74 13.90
N LEU A 414 20.26 2.33 12.80
CA LEU A 414 21.71 2.13 12.75
C LEU A 414 22.46 3.45 12.67
N ALA A 415 21.88 4.47 12.04
CA ALA A 415 22.46 5.81 12.02
C ALA A 415 22.51 6.43 13.43
N GLU A 416 21.48 6.23 14.25
CA GLU A 416 21.48 6.70 15.65
C GLU A 416 22.56 5.96 16.47
N LEU A 417 22.61 4.64 16.35
CA LEU A 417 23.61 3.80 17.03
C LEU A 417 25.05 4.18 16.64
N PHE A 418 25.28 4.53 15.37
CA PHE A 418 26.58 5.01 14.90
C PHE A 418 27.07 6.23 15.69
N TRP A 419 26.22 7.23 15.88
CA TRP A 419 26.62 8.45 16.60
C TRP A 419 26.70 8.28 18.12
N GLU A 420 26.12 7.23 18.69
CA GLU A 420 26.23 6.89 20.12
C GLU A 420 27.45 6.03 20.44
N SER A 421 28.01 5.37 19.43
CA SER A 421 29.19 4.51 19.57
C SER A 421 30.44 5.29 20.01
N LYS A 422 31.41 4.58 20.60
CA LYS A 422 32.64 5.20 21.12
C LYS A 422 33.52 5.72 19.96
N PRO A 423 34.19 6.87 20.15
CA PRO A 423 35.07 7.44 19.13
C PRO A 423 36.19 6.46 18.74
N ASN A 424 36.51 6.37 17.45
CA ASN A 424 37.59 5.58 16.84
C ASN A 424 37.36 4.05 16.83
N VAL A 425 36.12 3.58 16.83
CA VAL A 425 35.82 2.14 16.71
C VAL A 425 34.78 1.92 15.61
N GLY A 426 34.90 0.81 14.88
CA GLY A 426 33.91 0.41 13.89
C GLY A 426 33.89 1.28 12.63
N LEU A 427 32.70 1.53 12.09
CA LEU A 427 32.53 2.29 10.85
C LEU A 427 32.94 3.77 10.95
N GLU A 428 33.14 4.31 12.15
CA GLU A 428 33.63 5.68 12.32
C GLU A 428 35.07 5.84 11.80
N MET A 429 35.88 4.77 11.85
CA MET A 429 37.23 4.79 11.27
C MET A 429 37.19 5.07 9.75
N ILE A 430 36.18 4.53 9.03
CA ILE A 430 35.97 4.83 7.61
C ILE A 430 35.60 6.32 7.44
N LEU A 431 34.78 6.87 8.34
CA LEU A 431 34.42 8.28 8.31
C LEU A 431 35.66 9.16 8.52
N ASP A 432 36.50 8.85 9.50
CA ASP A 432 37.74 9.57 9.78
C ASP A 432 38.74 9.48 8.62
N SER A 433 38.86 8.30 8.00
CA SER A 433 39.64 8.10 6.79
C SER A 433 39.13 8.97 5.64
N ALA A 434 37.80 9.02 5.43
CA ALA A 434 37.18 9.86 4.41
C ALA A 434 37.37 11.36 4.68
N VAL A 435 37.28 11.81 5.95
CA VAL A 435 37.62 13.17 6.38
C VAL A 435 39.08 13.48 6.05
N GLY A 436 39.96 12.51 6.26
CA GLY A 436 41.39 12.62 6.02
C GLY A 436 41.80 12.83 4.55
N VAL A 437 40.92 12.54 3.59
CA VAL A 437 41.15 12.71 2.14
C VAL A 437 40.25 13.83 1.54
N PHE A 438 39.38 14.43 2.34
CA PHE A 438 38.53 15.53 1.92
C PHE A 438 39.31 16.86 1.83
N PRO A 439 39.05 17.74 0.84
CA PRO A 439 38.10 17.62 -0.27
C PRO A 439 38.62 16.96 -1.55
N HIS A 440 39.85 16.42 -1.59
CA HIS A 440 40.39 15.79 -2.79
C HIS A 440 39.48 14.69 -3.35
N LYS A 441 38.95 13.81 -2.47
CA LYS A 441 37.85 12.88 -2.80
C LYS A 441 36.59 13.30 -2.03
N THR A 442 35.68 14.03 -2.69
CA THR A 442 34.43 14.50 -2.05
C THR A 442 33.38 13.41 -1.88
N GLY A 443 33.26 12.48 -2.84
CA GLY A 443 32.22 11.47 -2.90
C GLY A 443 32.06 10.63 -1.61
N PRO A 444 33.11 9.93 -1.14
CA PRO A 444 33.03 9.04 0.02
C PRO A 444 32.46 9.66 1.28
N LEU A 445 32.99 10.82 1.70
CA LEU A 445 32.55 11.51 2.90
C LEU A 445 31.08 11.93 2.79
N LEU A 446 30.69 12.51 1.66
CA LEU A 446 29.32 12.99 1.46
C LEU A 446 28.32 11.85 1.32
N GLN A 447 28.71 10.71 0.73
CA GLN A 447 27.88 9.51 0.66
C GLN A 447 27.60 8.95 2.05
N LEU A 448 28.62 8.78 2.89
CA LEU A 448 28.48 8.33 4.28
C LEU A 448 27.61 9.28 5.10
N LEU A 449 27.89 10.58 5.04
CA LEU A 449 27.09 11.59 5.73
C LEU A 449 25.65 11.64 5.23
N THR A 450 25.40 11.37 3.94
CA THR A 450 24.03 11.31 3.39
C THR A 450 23.28 10.09 3.91
N ALA A 451 23.95 8.94 4.02
CA ALA A 451 23.37 7.72 4.58
C ALA A 451 23.00 7.88 6.07
N LEU A 452 23.84 8.57 6.84
CA LEU A 452 23.65 8.84 8.27
C LEU A 452 22.48 9.79 8.60
N LEU A 453 21.81 10.37 7.61
CA LEU A 453 20.68 11.29 7.81
C LEU A 453 19.36 10.51 7.93
N SER A 454 18.94 10.26 9.16
CA SER A 454 17.69 9.57 9.48
C SER A 454 16.61 10.51 10.02
N ASP A 455 16.97 11.33 10.99
CA ASP A 455 16.07 12.14 11.80
C ASP A 455 16.55 13.60 11.91
N LYS A 456 15.86 14.41 12.72
CA LYS A 456 16.22 15.81 12.94
C LYS A 456 17.51 15.97 13.74
N SER A 457 17.81 15.05 14.66
CA SER A 457 19.01 15.15 15.51
C SER A 457 20.29 14.85 14.72
N THR A 458 20.27 13.79 13.91
CA THR A 458 21.37 13.44 12.97
C THR A 458 21.58 14.53 11.94
N ALA A 459 20.53 15.16 11.41
CA ALA A 459 20.66 16.29 10.48
C ALA A 459 21.43 17.48 11.08
N LYS A 460 21.15 17.84 12.33
CA LYS A 460 21.89 18.91 13.03
C LYS A 460 23.33 18.53 13.33
N ARG A 461 23.59 17.26 13.69
CA ARG A 461 24.95 16.73 13.90
C ARG A 461 25.77 16.78 12.63
N VAL A 462 25.24 16.28 11.50
CA VAL A 462 25.90 16.35 10.19
C VAL A 462 26.14 17.80 9.75
N TYR A 463 25.18 18.70 9.98
CA TYR A 463 25.35 20.12 9.65
C TYR A 463 26.49 20.76 10.43
N THR A 464 26.53 20.57 11.76
CA THR A 464 27.58 21.12 12.63
C THR A 464 28.94 20.49 12.39
N PHE A 465 28.98 19.20 12.06
CA PHE A 465 30.20 18.49 11.65
C PHE A 465 30.83 19.13 10.41
N LEU A 466 30.04 19.34 9.35
CA LEU A 466 30.53 19.94 8.10
C LEU A 466 30.86 21.42 8.22
N ASP A 467 30.26 22.14 9.16
CA ASP A 467 30.55 23.56 9.39
C ASP A 467 31.92 23.79 10.06
N LYS A 468 32.45 22.79 10.78
CA LYS A 468 33.72 22.88 11.51
C LYS A 468 34.70 21.78 11.10
N MET A 469 35.14 21.80 9.85
CA MET A 469 36.23 20.92 9.41
C MET A 469 37.57 21.44 9.90
N SER A 470 38.50 20.53 10.20
CA SER A 470 39.84 20.85 10.71
C SER A 470 40.95 20.62 9.66
N PHE A 471 40.69 19.80 8.66
CA PHE A 471 41.70 19.38 7.69
C PHE A 471 41.26 19.65 6.25
N TYR A 472 42.18 20.14 5.42
CA TYR A 472 41.98 20.38 4.00
C TYR A 472 43.05 19.64 3.17
N THR A 473 42.63 18.67 2.36
CA THR A 473 43.55 17.79 1.63
C THR A 473 43.68 18.16 0.15
N GLU A 474 44.92 18.30 -0.33
CA GLU A 474 45.23 18.60 -1.74
C GLU A 474 46.33 17.69 -2.29
N VAL A 475 46.32 17.46 -3.61
CA VAL A 475 47.38 16.73 -4.32
C VAL A 475 48.26 17.70 -5.11
N TYR A 476 49.57 17.53 -4.95
CA TYR A 476 50.61 18.31 -5.63
C TYR A 476 51.50 17.39 -6.46
N LYS A 477 51.61 17.66 -7.77
CA LYS A 477 52.56 16.92 -8.62
C LYS A 477 54.02 17.20 -8.24
N ASN A 478 54.32 18.47 -7.96
CA ASN A 478 55.64 18.93 -7.53
C ASN A 478 55.49 19.79 -6.28
N LYS A 479 56.55 19.86 -5.46
CA LYS A 479 56.62 20.76 -4.31
C LYS A 479 56.43 22.22 -4.78
N PRO A 480 55.46 22.95 -4.24
CA PRO A 480 55.22 24.32 -4.64
C PRO A 480 56.27 25.27 -4.02
N ASN A 481 56.60 26.34 -4.75
CA ASN A 481 57.69 27.26 -4.38
C ASN A 481 57.40 28.09 -3.11
N ASP A 482 56.14 28.14 -2.67
CA ASP A 482 55.63 28.94 -1.56
C ASP A 482 55.51 28.15 -0.23
N VAL A 483 56.22 27.02 -0.13
CA VAL A 483 56.19 26.11 1.01
C VAL A 483 57.60 25.81 1.53
N LEU A 484 57.79 25.93 2.84
CA LEU A 484 58.97 25.42 3.56
C LEU A 484 58.73 23.98 3.98
N SER A 485 59.66 23.07 3.67
CA SER A 485 59.65 21.72 4.23
C SER A 485 60.56 21.64 5.45
N ARG A 486 60.20 20.78 6.40
CA ARG A 486 61.13 20.28 7.41
C ARG A 486 62.22 19.41 6.74
N GLU A 487 63.33 19.17 7.44
CA GLU A 487 64.46 18.34 6.96
C GLU A 487 64.04 16.95 6.46
N ASP A 488 63.02 16.35 7.09
CA ASP A 488 62.46 15.03 6.72
C ASP A 488 61.42 15.08 5.59
N GLU A 489 61.11 16.27 5.03
CA GLU A 489 60.09 16.55 4.01
C GLU A 489 58.63 16.15 4.33
N THR A 490 58.37 15.54 5.49
CA THR A 490 57.04 15.08 5.97
C THR A 490 56.10 16.21 6.40
N LEU A 491 56.61 17.40 6.68
CA LEU A 491 55.84 18.55 7.15
C LEU A 491 56.15 19.78 6.31
N TRP A 492 55.10 20.39 5.78
CA TRP A 492 55.13 21.56 4.92
C TRP A 492 54.50 22.75 5.65
N ARG A 493 55.08 23.95 5.51
CA ARG A 493 54.54 25.20 6.06
C ARG A 493 54.38 26.24 4.97
N ARG A 494 53.19 26.83 4.85
CA ARG A 494 52.93 27.87 3.84
C ARG A 494 53.56 29.22 4.18
N LEU A 495 54.24 29.80 3.20
CA LEU A 495 54.86 31.14 3.27
C LEU A 495 53.95 32.28 2.81
N ALA A 496 52.94 32.00 1.99
CA ALA A 496 51.99 32.99 1.50
C ALA A 496 50.55 32.45 1.59
N PRO A 497 49.53 33.31 1.74
CA PRO A 497 48.14 32.87 1.68
C PRO A 497 47.80 32.34 0.27
N LYS A 498 47.02 31.26 0.18
CA LYS A 498 46.53 30.70 -1.10
C LYS A 498 45.04 30.90 -1.25
N LEU A 499 44.65 31.42 -2.41
CA LEU A 499 43.27 31.40 -2.85
C LEU A 499 42.97 30.02 -3.45
N LEU A 500 42.06 29.28 -2.82
CA LEU A 500 41.73 27.91 -3.22
C LEU A 500 40.80 27.90 -4.44
N TYR A 501 39.88 28.86 -4.51
CA TYR A 501 38.97 29.05 -5.65
C TYR A 501 39.12 30.48 -6.18
N PRO A 502 39.66 30.68 -7.39
CA PRO A 502 39.78 32.00 -8.00
C PRO A 502 38.45 32.40 -8.64
N LEU A 503 37.47 32.76 -7.81
CA LEU A 503 36.19 33.30 -8.25
C LEU A 503 36.26 34.83 -8.34
N GLY A 504 35.42 35.45 -9.16
CA GLY A 504 35.46 36.89 -9.46
C GLY A 504 35.22 37.78 -8.22
N ALA A 505 35.45 39.09 -8.37
CA ALA A 505 35.21 40.06 -7.29
C ALA A 505 33.72 40.06 -6.87
N GLY A 506 33.44 39.74 -5.60
CA GLY A 506 32.09 39.68 -5.03
C GLY A 506 31.54 38.27 -4.77
N GLN A 507 32.28 37.21 -5.09
CA GLN A 507 31.92 35.81 -4.82
C GLN A 507 32.60 35.27 -3.55
N THR A 508 32.03 34.20 -2.95
CA THR A 508 32.61 33.54 -1.78
C THR A 508 33.95 32.92 -2.14
N ASN A 509 35.01 33.43 -1.52
CA ASN A 509 36.38 33.03 -1.81
C ASN A 509 37.00 32.34 -0.59
N LEU A 510 37.37 31.07 -0.73
CA LEU A 510 38.06 30.31 0.30
C LEU A 510 39.56 30.61 0.23
N ARG A 511 40.13 31.17 1.31
CA ARG A 511 41.55 31.54 1.38
C ARG A 511 42.23 30.84 2.55
N MET A 512 43.20 30.00 2.24
CA MET A 512 44.07 29.40 3.24
C MET A 512 45.10 30.44 3.71
N PRO A 513 45.19 30.73 5.03
CA PRO A 513 46.09 31.74 5.55
C PRO A 513 47.56 31.33 5.47
N GLN A 514 48.45 32.31 5.60
CA GLN A 514 49.88 32.08 5.74
C GLN A 514 50.18 31.37 7.06
N GLY A 515 51.16 30.46 7.05
CA GLY A 515 51.64 29.78 8.26
C GLY A 515 50.93 28.47 8.60
N CYS A 516 49.92 28.04 7.84
CA CYS A 516 49.31 26.71 7.98
C CYS A 516 50.34 25.60 7.77
N TYR A 517 50.26 24.59 8.63
CA TYR A 517 51.05 23.37 8.53
C TYR A 517 50.28 22.32 7.72
N GLY A 518 51.01 21.56 6.90
CA GLY A 518 50.49 20.46 6.12
C GLY A 518 51.33 19.22 6.33
N GLN A 519 50.68 18.11 6.66
CA GLN A 519 51.34 16.80 6.72
C GLN A 519 51.37 16.21 5.31
N VAL A 520 52.54 15.73 4.91
CA VAL A 520 52.79 15.23 3.56
C VAL A 520 52.90 13.72 3.56
N CYS A 521 52.04 13.08 2.78
CA CYS A 521 52.11 11.67 2.45
C CYS A 521 52.51 11.56 0.97
N VAL A 522 53.54 10.77 0.67
CA VAL A 522 53.94 10.52 -0.72
C VAL A 522 53.03 9.45 -1.29
N GLY A 523 52.25 9.79 -2.33
CA GLY A 523 51.36 8.86 -3.03
C GLY A 523 51.82 8.59 -4.46
N GLU A 524 51.13 7.67 -5.14
CA GLU A 524 51.48 7.25 -6.52
C GLU A 524 51.38 8.40 -7.56
N GLN A 525 50.55 9.42 -7.31
CA GLN A 525 50.29 10.54 -8.22
C GLN A 525 50.99 11.86 -7.79
N GLY A 526 51.85 11.82 -6.76
CA GLY A 526 52.56 12.98 -6.22
C GLY A 526 52.46 13.10 -4.70
N TYR A 527 52.61 14.33 -4.20
CA TYR A 527 52.52 14.65 -2.77
C TYR A 527 51.06 14.91 -2.37
N LEU A 528 50.50 14.08 -1.50
CA LEU A 528 49.22 14.31 -0.84
C LEU A 528 49.48 15.11 0.44
N VAL A 529 48.94 16.32 0.51
CA VAL A 529 49.18 17.23 1.65
C VAL A 529 47.87 17.47 2.38
N ARG A 530 47.84 17.09 3.66
CA ARG A 530 46.73 17.38 4.58
C ARG A 530 47.06 18.63 5.39
N TRP A 531 46.44 19.76 5.03
CA TRP A 531 46.62 21.03 5.71
C TRP A 531 45.75 21.11 6.98
N ASP A 532 46.34 21.54 8.08
CA ASP A 532 45.64 21.97 9.30
C ASP A 532 45.06 23.38 9.05
N TYR A 533 43.85 23.39 8.53
CA TYR A 533 43.11 24.58 8.12
C TYR A 533 41.65 24.36 8.49
N SER A 534 41.14 25.18 9.43
CA SER A 534 39.74 25.13 9.79
C SER A 534 38.88 25.93 8.82
N TYR A 535 37.83 25.30 8.30
CA TYR A 535 36.89 25.93 7.36
C TYR A 535 35.50 25.30 7.43
N SER A 536 34.53 26.02 6.89
CA SER A 536 33.17 25.51 6.70
C SER A 536 33.03 24.86 5.33
N SER A 537 32.66 23.58 5.30
CA SER A 537 32.41 22.84 4.05
C SER A 537 31.24 23.41 3.27
N TRP A 538 30.29 24.08 3.92
CA TRP A 538 29.18 24.75 3.24
C TRP A 538 29.66 25.88 2.32
N THR A 539 30.72 26.58 2.72
CA THR A 539 31.37 27.60 1.88
C THR A 539 32.09 26.95 0.71
N LEU A 540 32.79 25.84 0.95
CA LEU A 540 33.44 25.04 -0.09
C LEU A 540 32.44 24.53 -1.13
N PHE A 541 31.31 23.99 -0.70
CA PHE A 541 30.24 23.51 -1.58
C PHE A 541 29.66 24.63 -2.45
N THR A 542 29.57 25.84 -1.90
CA THR A 542 29.12 27.02 -2.66
C THR A 542 30.12 27.33 -3.76
N CYS A 543 31.42 27.30 -3.45
CA CYS A 543 32.48 27.47 -4.44
C CYS A 543 32.46 26.38 -5.53
N GLU A 544 32.25 25.10 -5.18
CA GLU A 544 32.20 24.00 -6.16
C GLU A 544 30.99 24.12 -7.12
N ILE A 545 29.82 24.50 -6.60
CA ILE A 545 28.63 24.78 -7.42
C ILE A 545 28.87 25.98 -8.35
N GLU A 546 29.49 27.06 -7.84
CA GLU A 546 29.83 28.23 -8.65
C GLU A 546 30.88 27.90 -9.72
N MET A 547 31.88 27.08 -9.40
CA MET A 547 32.84 26.59 -10.37
C MET A 547 32.15 25.79 -11.47
N LEU A 548 31.25 24.86 -11.13
CA LEU A 548 30.47 24.13 -12.12
C LEU A 548 29.71 25.09 -13.03
N LEU A 549 29.07 26.13 -12.48
CA LEU A 549 28.40 27.16 -13.27
C LEU A 549 29.36 27.87 -14.23
N HIS A 550 30.61 28.15 -13.84
CA HIS A 550 31.61 28.77 -14.71
C HIS A 550 32.10 27.82 -15.82
N VAL A 551 32.26 26.53 -15.53
CA VAL A 551 32.84 25.57 -16.48
C VAL A 551 31.82 24.87 -17.40
N VAL A 552 30.51 25.14 -17.28
CA VAL A 552 29.42 24.47 -18.07
C VAL A 552 29.67 24.43 -19.60
N SER A 553 30.45 25.37 -20.15
CA SER A 553 30.78 25.43 -21.57
C SER A 553 32.09 24.74 -21.96
N THR A 554 32.76 24.06 -21.04
CA THR A 554 34.07 23.41 -21.24
C THR A 554 33.94 21.88 -21.31
N ALA A 555 35.03 21.18 -21.64
CA ALA A 555 35.04 19.71 -21.66
C ALA A 555 35.00 19.08 -20.26
N ASP A 556 35.41 19.82 -19.21
CA ASP A 556 35.61 19.30 -17.85
C ASP A 556 34.30 19.24 -17.02
N VAL A 557 33.16 19.58 -17.64
CA VAL A 557 31.84 19.66 -16.97
C VAL A 557 31.48 18.37 -16.27
N LEU A 558 31.78 17.22 -16.88
CA LEU A 558 31.46 15.90 -16.32
C LEU A 558 32.22 15.65 -15.01
N ALA A 559 33.51 15.99 -14.95
CA ALA A 559 34.31 15.82 -13.73
C ALA A 559 33.84 16.74 -12.58
N HIS A 560 33.38 17.96 -12.89
CA HIS A 560 32.76 18.83 -11.89
C HIS A 560 31.35 18.35 -11.50
N CYS A 561 30.60 17.75 -12.42
CA CYS A 561 29.29 17.14 -12.12
C CYS A 561 29.42 15.98 -11.12
N GLU A 562 30.44 15.13 -11.25
CA GLU A 562 30.71 14.04 -10.29
C GLU A 562 31.00 14.55 -8.88
N ARG A 563 31.66 15.71 -8.75
CA ARG A 563 31.90 16.36 -7.44
C ARG A 563 30.67 17.03 -6.86
N VAL A 564 29.84 17.65 -7.71
CA VAL A 564 28.64 18.40 -7.28
C VAL A 564 27.44 17.50 -6.97
N LYS A 565 27.32 16.34 -7.64
CA LYS A 565 26.18 15.42 -7.41
C LYS A 565 26.02 15.02 -5.93
N PRO A 566 27.05 14.51 -5.21
CA PRO A 566 26.92 14.16 -3.80
C PRO A 566 26.58 15.36 -2.89
N ILE A 567 27.02 16.57 -3.26
CA ILE A 567 26.68 17.80 -2.53
C ILE A 567 25.18 18.06 -2.63
N LEU A 568 24.60 17.95 -3.84
CA LEU A 568 23.17 18.15 -4.05
C LEU A 568 22.34 17.07 -3.37
N ASP A 569 22.77 15.81 -3.42
CA ASP A 569 22.07 14.69 -2.76
C ASP A 569 22.05 14.86 -1.23
N LEU A 570 23.17 15.30 -0.64
CA LEU A 570 23.26 15.62 0.78
C LEU A 570 22.34 16.79 1.15
N VAL A 571 22.38 17.90 0.40
CA VAL A 571 21.53 19.08 0.64
C VAL A 571 20.04 18.71 0.53
N HIS A 572 19.66 17.92 -0.48
CA HIS A 572 18.32 17.39 -0.62
C HIS A 572 17.89 16.62 0.65
N LYS A 573 18.72 15.68 1.10
CA LYS A 573 18.40 14.82 2.24
C LYS A 573 18.30 15.63 3.54
N ILE A 574 19.23 16.55 3.81
CA ILE A 574 19.20 17.41 5.02
C ILE A 574 17.94 18.25 5.07
N ILE A 575 17.57 18.92 3.99
CA ILE A 575 16.36 19.77 3.99
C ILE A 575 15.10 18.91 4.13
N SER A 576 15.12 17.68 3.62
CA SER A 576 13.99 16.76 3.74
C SER A 576 13.76 16.26 5.17
N THR A 577 14.83 16.10 5.95
CA THR A 577 14.76 15.65 7.35
C THR A 577 14.55 16.80 8.32
N ASP A 578 15.33 17.90 8.19
CA ASP A 578 15.21 19.10 9.01
C ASP A 578 15.15 20.39 8.19
N TRP A 579 13.95 20.95 8.11
CA TRP A 579 13.69 22.24 7.46
C TRP A 579 14.40 23.42 8.13
N THR A 580 14.68 23.37 9.44
CA THR A 580 15.20 24.53 10.19
C THR A 580 16.56 25.00 9.70
N VAL A 581 17.32 24.11 9.05
CA VAL A 581 18.65 24.38 8.48
C VAL A 581 18.56 25.05 7.10
N SER A 582 17.37 25.09 6.47
CA SER A 582 17.19 25.60 5.10
C SER A 582 17.65 27.04 4.92
N ASP A 583 17.44 27.92 5.90
CA ASP A 583 17.84 29.33 5.80
C ASP A 583 19.37 29.48 5.75
N CYS A 584 20.10 28.61 6.46
CA CYS A 584 21.56 28.59 6.43
C CYS A 584 22.12 28.08 5.10
N LEU A 585 21.35 27.25 4.38
CA LEU A 585 21.70 26.68 3.07
C LEU A 585 21.20 27.54 1.88
N LEU A 586 20.67 28.74 2.14
CA LEU A 586 20.19 29.67 1.11
C LEU A 586 21.25 29.98 0.01
N PRO A 587 22.55 30.16 0.33
CA PRO A 587 23.58 30.40 -0.69
C PRO A 587 23.69 29.26 -1.72
N LEU A 588 23.49 28.01 -1.29
CA LEU A 588 23.53 26.84 -2.16
C LEU A 588 22.23 26.71 -2.95
N THR A 589 21.09 26.76 -2.25
CA THR A 589 19.76 26.51 -2.85
C THR A 589 19.39 27.56 -3.90
N SER A 590 19.83 28.81 -3.75
CA SER A 590 19.61 29.86 -4.76
C SER A 590 20.37 29.59 -6.08
N ARG A 591 21.54 28.94 -6.03
CA ARG A 591 22.35 28.61 -7.23
C ARG A 591 21.80 27.40 -8.00
N ILE A 592 20.97 26.56 -7.37
CA ILE A 592 20.36 25.38 -8.02
C ILE A 592 19.52 25.78 -9.24
N TYR A 593 18.78 26.89 -9.17
CA TYR A 593 18.00 27.39 -10.31
C TYR A 593 18.87 27.74 -11.53
N MET A 594 20.04 28.35 -11.28
CA MET A 594 21.00 28.66 -12.34
C MET A 594 21.63 27.39 -12.91
N LEU A 595 21.94 26.40 -12.07
CA LEU A 595 22.47 25.11 -12.50
C LEU A 595 21.47 24.40 -13.41
N LEU A 596 20.20 24.35 -13.01
CA LEU A 596 19.14 23.75 -13.80
C LEU A 596 19.01 24.42 -15.18
N GLN A 597 19.03 25.75 -15.23
CA GLN A 597 18.97 26.50 -16.49
C GLN A 597 20.16 26.18 -17.41
N ARG A 598 21.39 26.15 -16.89
CA ARG A 598 22.59 25.96 -17.73
C ARG A 598 22.81 24.51 -18.13
N LEU A 599 22.68 23.55 -17.20
CA LEU A 599 22.93 22.13 -17.45
C LEU A 599 21.94 21.52 -18.44
N THR A 600 20.70 22.01 -18.47
CA THR A 600 19.68 21.54 -19.41
C THR A 600 19.91 22.01 -20.85
N SER A 601 20.80 22.98 -21.06
CA SER A 601 21.15 23.51 -22.39
C SER A 601 22.40 22.87 -23.01
N VAL A 602 23.08 21.99 -22.27
CA VAL A 602 24.29 21.29 -22.71
C VAL A 602 23.92 20.17 -23.70
N ILE A 603 24.76 19.95 -24.71
CA ILE A 603 24.54 18.93 -25.77
C ILE A 603 24.35 17.52 -25.20
N ASN A 604 25.11 17.17 -24.15
CA ASN A 604 24.94 15.92 -23.40
C ASN A 604 24.65 16.27 -21.93
N PRO A 605 23.38 16.45 -21.56
CA PRO A 605 23.00 16.92 -20.24
C PRO A 605 23.25 15.83 -19.18
N PRO A 606 23.83 16.16 -18.02
CA PRO A 606 24.02 15.23 -16.91
C PRO A 606 22.68 14.98 -16.20
N VAL A 607 21.92 14.00 -16.69
CA VAL A 607 20.55 13.66 -16.25
C VAL A 607 20.47 13.43 -14.74
N ASP A 608 21.46 12.74 -14.15
CA ASP A 608 21.53 12.48 -12.71
C ASP A 608 21.62 13.77 -11.87
N VAL A 609 22.49 14.70 -12.25
CA VAL A 609 22.67 15.98 -11.55
C VAL A 609 21.41 16.82 -11.67
N ILE A 610 20.77 16.81 -12.85
CA ILE A 610 19.49 17.50 -13.08
C ILE A 610 18.41 16.91 -12.16
N ALA A 611 18.34 15.58 -12.02
CA ALA A 611 17.41 14.92 -11.11
C ALA A 611 17.66 15.34 -9.65
N SER A 612 18.92 15.37 -9.19
CA SER A 612 19.30 15.85 -7.85
C SER A 612 18.92 17.33 -7.62
N CYS A 613 19.13 18.20 -8.62
CA CYS A 613 18.66 19.59 -8.59
C CYS A 613 17.14 19.68 -8.41
N VAL A 614 16.37 18.94 -9.23
CA VAL A 614 14.91 18.93 -9.15
C VAL A 614 14.44 18.37 -7.81
N ASN A 615 15.07 17.31 -7.31
CA ASN A 615 14.79 16.74 -5.99
C ASN A 615 15.00 17.76 -4.86
N CYS A 616 16.06 18.58 -4.90
CA CYS A 616 16.23 19.69 -3.94
C CYS A 616 15.05 20.67 -4.01
N LEU A 617 14.62 21.04 -5.22
CA LEU A 617 13.50 21.97 -5.42
C LEU A 617 12.16 21.39 -4.93
N ILE A 618 11.94 20.07 -5.05
CA ILE A 618 10.74 19.39 -4.52
C ILE A 618 10.62 19.64 -3.02
N VAL A 619 11.71 19.42 -2.28
CA VAL A 619 11.71 19.57 -0.83
C VAL A 619 11.44 21.03 -0.45
N LEU A 620 12.09 21.99 -1.12
CA LEU A 620 11.82 23.42 -0.92
C LEU A 620 10.36 23.79 -1.24
N ALA A 621 9.77 23.18 -2.26
CA ALA A 621 8.39 23.43 -2.68
C ALA A 621 7.35 22.94 -1.67
N THR A 622 7.66 21.95 -0.81
CA THR A 622 6.73 21.47 0.22
C THR A 622 6.33 22.56 1.22
N ARG A 623 7.22 23.54 1.47
CA ARG A 623 7.01 24.64 2.43
C ARG A 623 6.86 26.01 1.76
N GLN A 624 7.59 26.26 0.67
CA GLN A 624 7.57 27.55 -0.05
C GLN A 624 7.18 27.40 -1.54
N PRO A 625 5.98 26.86 -1.85
CA PRO A 625 5.60 26.53 -3.23
C PRO A 625 5.55 27.74 -4.16
N ALA A 626 5.10 28.91 -3.68
CA ALA A 626 5.00 30.12 -4.48
C ALA A 626 6.38 30.69 -4.90
N LYS A 627 7.36 30.66 -3.99
CA LYS A 627 8.73 31.14 -4.25
C LYS A 627 9.48 30.22 -5.21
N VAL A 628 9.32 28.91 -5.04
CA VAL A 628 9.91 27.92 -5.96
C VAL A 628 9.29 28.06 -7.34
N TRP A 629 7.96 28.20 -7.43
CA TRP A 629 7.27 28.42 -8.69
C TRP A 629 7.77 29.66 -9.44
N SER A 630 7.80 30.83 -8.80
CA SER A 630 8.23 32.08 -9.45
C SER A 630 9.67 31.99 -9.95
N SER A 631 10.57 31.44 -9.14
CA SER A 631 11.98 31.27 -9.50
C SER A 631 12.17 30.28 -10.66
N LEU A 632 11.40 29.18 -10.65
CA LEU A 632 11.48 28.13 -11.66
C LEU A 632 10.91 28.57 -13.01
N GLN A 633 9.88 29.41 -13.03
CA GLN A 633 9.30 29.96 -14.27
C GLN A 633 10.35 30.67 -15.13
N HIS A 634 11.32 31.35 -14.50
CA HIS A 634 12.39 32.07 -15.20
C HIS A 634 13.51 31.17 -15.75
N THR A 635 13.58 29.90 -15.32
CA THR A 635 14.64 28.97 -15.77
C THR A 635 14.39 28.35 -17.15
N GLY A 636 13.14 28.37 -17.65
CA GLY A 636 12.75 27.68 -18.88
C GLY A 636 12.72 26.15 -18.79
N PHE A 637 12.90 25.57 -17.59
CA PHE A 637 12.86 24.11 -17.39
C PHE A 637 11.46 23.54 -17.64
N LEU A 638 10.44 24.16 -17.06
CA LEU A 638 9.06 23.71 -17.14
C LEU A 638 8.38 24.07 -18.48
N PRO A 639 7.39 23.27 -18.92
CA PRO A 639 6.50 23.66 -20.01
C PRO A 639 5.82 25.01 -19.75
N PHE A 640 5.69 25.82 -20.81
CA PHE A 640 5.08 27.16 -20.73
C PHE A 640 4.22 27.46 -21.96
N ALA A 641 3.26 28.38 -21.79
CA ALA A 641 2.43 28.89 -22.88
C ALA A 641 2.99 30.24 -23.36
N SER A 642 3.14 30.42 -24.68
CA SER A 642 3.55 31.70 -25.25
C SER A 642 2.41 32.71 -25.41
N VAL A 643 1.16 32.25 -25.29
CA VAL A 643 -0.07 33.06 -25.46
C VAL A 643 -0.94 32.91 -24.21
N PRO A 644 -1.55 33.98 -23.67
CA PRO A 644 -2.46 33.89 -22.53
C PRO A 644 -3.70 33.05 -22.89
N LEU A 645 -4.01 32.08 -22.03
CA LEU A 645 -5.07 31.10 -22.22
C LEU A 645 -6.41 31.69 -21.75
N THR A 646 -7.20 32.23 -22.68
CA THR A 646 -8.48 32.90 -22.37
C THR A 646 -9.68 31.96 -22.46
N THR A 647 -9.66 30.98 -23.35
CA THR A 647 -10.80 30.06 -23.59
C THR A 647 -10.42 28.60 -23.30
N MET A 648 -11.36 27.82 -22.74
CA MET A 648 -11.17 26.39 -22.46
C MET A 648 -10.76 25.61 -23.72
N ALA A 649 -11.40 25.87 -24.87
CA ALA A 649 -11.08 25.21 -26.15
C ALA A 649 -9.64 25.47 -26.65
N GLN A 650 -9.13 26.71 -26.52
CA GLN A 650 -7.74 27.05 -26.88
C GLN A 650 -6.74 26.41 -25.92
N THR A 651 -7.11 26.29 -24.65
CA THR A 651 -6.28 25.62 -23.64
C THR A 651 -6.15 24.13 -23.94
N ILE A 652 -7.21 23.52 -24.46
CA ILE A 652 -7.23 22.11 -24.82
C ILE A 652 -6.60 21.86 -26.18
N SER A 653 -6.58 22.79 -27.15
CA SER A 653 -5.85 22.56 -28.41
C SER A 653 -4.34 22.45 -28.16
N ALA A 654 -3.84 22.97 -27.03
CA ALA A 654 -2.42 23.10 -26.69
C ALA A 654 -1.62 23.90 -27.73
N GLU A 655 -2.31 24.68 -28.58
CA GLU A 655 -1.68 25.54 -29.57
C GLU A 655 -0.92 26.67 -28.87
N GLY A 656 0.36 26.84 -29.23
CA GLY A 656 1.24 27.82 -28.58
C GLY A 656 1.86 27.36 -27.25
N MET A 657 1.73 26.09 -26.88
CA MET A 657 2.48 25.51 -25.75
C MET A 657 3.83 24.99 -26.20
N LYS A 658 4.87 25.27 -25.41
CA LYS A 658 6.21 24.70 -25.59
C LYS A 658 6.52 23.76 -24.44
N ALA A 659 7.09 22.60 -24.75
CA ALA A 659 7.40 21.56 -23.77
C ALA A 659 8.56 21.91 -22.81
N GLY A 660 9.18 23.09 -22.99
CA GLY A 660 10.33 23.53 -22.19
C GLY A 660 11.57 22.65 -22.37
N ASN A 661 12.60 22.89 -21.57
CA ASN A 661 13.80 22.05 -21.61
C ASN A 661 13.53 20.62 -21.09
N TYR A 662 12.59 20.45 -20.16
CA TYR A 662 12.18 19.12 -19.68
C TYR A 662 11.64 18.23 -20.81
N GLY A 663 10.75 18.75 -21.66
CA GLY A 663 10.20 17.96 -22.77
C GLY A 663 11.28 17.44 -23.74
N ASN A 664 12.31 18.25 -23.98
CA ASN A 664 13.46 17.83 -24.78
C ASN A 664 14.27 16.72 -24.10
N LEU A 665 14.47 16.78 -22.78
CA LEU A 665 15.15 15.74 -22.01
C LEU A 665 14.40 14.40 -22.09
N LEU A 666 13.08 14.43 -21.94
CA LEU A 666 12.25 13.24 -21.99
C LEU A 666 12.38 12.51 -23.34
N VAL A 667 12.20 13.25 -24.46
CA VAL A 667 12.15 12.66 -25.80
C VAL A 667 13.55 12.27 -26.32
N LEU A 668 14.57 13.10 -26.08
CA LEU A 668 15.90 12.90 -26.68
C LEU A 668 16.82 12.00 -25.82
N PHE A 669 16.61 11.93 -24.50
CA PHE A 669 17.53 11.23 -23.60
C PHE A 669 16.87 10.11 -22.78
N GLU A 670 15.83 10.41 -22.01
CA GLU A 670 15.23 9.41 -21.09
C GLU A 670 14.51 8.28 -21.85
N GLN A 671 13.68 8.60 -22.85
CA GLN A 671 12.96 7.58 -23.64
C GLN A 671 13.90 6.61 -24.41
N PRO A 672 14.98 7.06 -25.08
CA PRO A 672 15.93 6.15 -25.74
C PRO A 672 16.75 5.31 -24.76
N ARG A 673 17.17 5.89 -23.62
CA ARG A 673 17.97 5.19 -22.60
C ARG A 673 17.17 4.19 -21.79
N GLY A 674 15.88 4.47 -21.55
CA GLY A 674 14.99 3.66 -20.71
C GLY A 674 15.16 3.89 -19.21
N GLU A 675 15.73 5.05 -18.84
CA GLU A 675 15.95 5.51 -17.46
C GLU A 675 15.23 6.86 -17.27
N TYR A 676 14.40 6.97 -16.23
CA TYR A 676 13.41 8.04 -16.07
C TYR A 676 13.57 8.84 -14.77
N ALA A 677 14.82 9.09 -14.35
CA ALA A 677 15.12 9.75 -13.08
C ALA A 677 14.57 11.20 -13.01
N VAL A 678 14.71 11.97 -14.09
CA VAL A 678 14.21 13.35 -14.20
C VAL A 678 12.70 13.37 -14.35
N THR A 679 12.11 12.45 -15.13
CA THR A 679 10.65 12.31 -15.23
C THR A 679 9.99 12.04 -13.86
N VAL A 680 10.55 11.13 -13.07
CA VAL A 680 10.04 10.83 -11.72
C VAL A 680 10.16 12.05 -10.81
N ALA A 681 11.29 12.77 -10.84
CA ALA A 681 11.49 14.00 -10.07
C ALA A 681 10.54 15.12 -10.52
N PHE A 682 10.32 15.28 -11.83
CA PHE A 682 9.38 16.25 -12.42
C PHE A 682 7.94 16.00 -11.95
N LEU A 683 7.43 14.77 -12.05
CA LEU A 683 6.07 14.44 -11.62
C LEU A 683 5.86 14.72 -10.12
N ARG A 684 6.85 14.39 -9.28
CA ARG A 684 6.83 14.70 -7.85
C ARG A 684 6.86 16.21 -7.58
N LEU A 685 7.65 16.97 -8.34
CA LEU A 685 7.71 18.44 -8.24
C LEU A 685 6.37 19.07 -8.59
N VAL A 686 5.79 18.72 -9.73
CA VAL A 686 4.49 19.25 -10.17
C VAL A 686 3.40 18.89 -9.16
N THR A 687 3.38 17.65 -8.65
CA THR A 687 2.43 17.23 -7.62
C THR A 687 2.57 18.04 -6.33
N THR A 688 3.81 18.31 -5.90
CA THR A 688 4.08 19.10 -4.69
C THR A 688 3.65 20.55 -4.87
N LEU A 689 3.94 21.15 -6.04
CA LEU A 689 3.51 22.50 -6.37
C LEU A 689 1.98 22.62 -6.41
N VAL A 690 1.28 21.64 -6.99
CA VAL A 690 -0.20 21.63 -7.00
C VAL A 690 -0.76 21.54 -5.57
N LYS A 691 -0.25 20.62 -4.75
CA LYS A 691 -0.70 20.47 -3.35
C LYS A 691 -0.42 21.71 -2.49
N GLY A 692 0.69 22.41 -2.75
CA GLY A 692 1.08 23.60 -2.01
C GLY A 692 0.37 24.89 -2.41
N GLN A 693 -0.40 24.89 -3.52
CA GLN A 693 -1.05 26.10 -4.07
C GLN A 693 -2.56 26.17 -3.75
N VAL A 694 -3.05 25.39 -2.78
CA VAL A 694 -4.43 25.49 -2.27
C VAL A 694 -4.66 26.91 -1.74
N GLY A 695 -5.43 27.73 -2.47
CA GLY A 695 -5.77 29.12 -2.11
C GLY A 695 -5.01 30.25 -2.83
N SER A 696 -4.12 29.95 -3.79
CA SER A 696 -3.30 30.95 -4.51
C SER A 696 -3.70 31.13 -5.98
N THR A 697 -3.70 32.38 -6.46
CA THR A 697 -4.00 32.76 -7.87
C THR A 697 -2.92 32.31 -8.88
N GLN A 698 -1.79 31.76 -8.41
CA GLN A 698 -0.68 31.30 -9.24
C GLN A 698 -0.92 29.92 -9.91
N SER A 699 -2.04 29.24 -9.60
CA SER A 699 -2.41 27.93 -10.17
C SER A 699 -2.48 27.91 -11.71
N LYS A 700 -2.72 29.08 -12.33
CA LYS A 700 -2.81 29.24 -13.80
C LYS A 700 -1.51 28.94 -14.53
N GLY A 701 -0.35 29.15 -13.89
CA GLY A 701 0.96 28.93 -14.51
C GLY A 701 1.30 27.44 -14.70
N LEU A 702 0.69 26.55 -13.92
CA LEU A 702 0.94 25.09 -13.96
C LEU A 702 0.14 24.36 -15.05
N ILE A 703 -0.79 25.05 -15.73
CA ILE A 703 -1.65 24.48 -16.77
C ILE A 703 -0.85 23.74 -17.87
N PRO A 704 0.22 24.31 -18.45
CA PRO A 704 1.01 23.62 -19.48
C PRO A 704 1.69 22.34 -18.98
N CYS A 705 2.13 22.32 -17.71
CA CYS A 705 2.72 21.13 -17.10
C CYS A 705 1.70 20.00 -16.98
N VAL A 706 0.49 20.32 -16.52
CA VAL A 706 -0.60 19.35 -16.39
C VAL A 706 -1.10 18.88 -17.74
N LEU A 707 -1.18 19.74 -18.75
CA LEU A 707 -1.57 19.35 -20.10
C LEU A 707 -0.55 18.44 -20.77
N LEU A 708 0.76 18.67 -20.59
CA LEU A 708 1.79 17.73 -21.04
C LEU A 708 1.56 16.34 -20.43
N VAL A 709 1.26 16.28 -19.13
CA VAL A 709 0.99 15.01 -18.45
C VAL A 709 -0.29 14.35 -18.99
N LEU A 710 -1.39 15.09 -19.13
CA LEU A 710 -2.69 14.54 -19.55
C LEU A 710 -2.72 14.13 -21.03
N LYS A 711 -2.10 14.90 -21.92
CA LYS A 711 -2.15 14.66 -23.38
C LYS A 711 -1.04 13.75 -23.89
N GLU A 712 0.19 13.93 -23.41
CA GLU A 712 1.35 13.21 -23.97
C GLU A 712 1.76 12.04 -23.09
N MET A 713 1.95 12.25 -21.78
CA MET A 713 2.49 11.21 -20.90
C MET A 713 1.47 10.11 -20.58
N LEU A 714 0.27 10.47 -20.11
CA LEU A 714 -0.73 9.51 -19.66
C LEU A 714 -1.19 8.53 -20.78
N PRO A 715 -1.42 8.96 -22.04
CA PRO A 715 -1.77 8.04 -23.12
C PRO A 715 -0.59 7.20 -23.63
N SER A 716 0.65 7.71 -23.55
CA SER A 716 1.81 7.07 -24.21
C SER A 716 2.74 6.28 -23.30
N TYR A 717 2.73 6.47 -21.96
CA TYR A 717 3.74 5.88 -21.07
C TYR A 717 3.82 4.33 -21.14
N HIS A 718 2.72 3.67 -21.51
CA HIS A 718 2.68 2.22 -21.71
C HIS A 718 3.56 1.74 -22.88
N LYS A 719 3.87 2.62 -23.84
CA LYS A 719 4.63 2.32 -25.06
C LYS A 719 6.13 2.62 -24.92
N TRP A 720 6.55 3.18 -23.78
CA TRP A 720 7.94 3.57 -23.55
C TRP A 720 8.84 2.36 -23.27
N ARG A 721 10.16 2.52 -23.47
CA ARG A 721 11.17 1.50 -23.21
C ARG A 721 11.60 1.57 -21.74
N TYR A 722 11.54 0.47 -21.00
CA TYR A 722 11.97 0.42 -19.60
C TYR A 722 13.10 -0.60 -19.42
N ASN A 723 14.20 -0.19 -18.77
CA ASN A 723 15.29 -1.11 -18.43
C ASN A 723 15.02 -1.90 -17.14
N THR A 724 14.26 -1.31 -16.22
CA THR A 724 13.98 -1.89 -14.90
C THR A 724 12.48 -2.16 -14.75
N HIS A 725 12.13 -3.35 -14.27
CA HIS A 725 10.75 -3.71 -13.92
C HIS A 725 10.22 -2.82 -12.79
N GLY A 726 8.93 -2.46 -12.83
CA GLY A 726 8.30 -1.61 -11.80
C GLY A 726 8.36 -0.10 -12.06
N VAL A 727 9.28 0.38 -12.91
CA VAL A 727 9.38 1.82 -13.23
C VAL A 727 8.14 2.32 -13.97
N ARG A 728 7.59 1.50 -14.86
CA ARG A 728 6.33 1.79 -15.58
C ARG A 728 5.17 2.01 -14.61
N GLU A 729 4.99 1.09 -13.68
CA GLU A 729 3.94 1.14 -12.66
C GLU A 729 4.13 2.38 -11.76
N LYS A 730 5.38 2.70 -11.39
CA LYS A 730 5.71 3.89 -10.59
C LYS A 730 5.37 5.19 -11.30
N ILE A 731 5.69 5.33 -12.59
CA ILE A 731 5.32 6.51 -13.39
C ILE A 731 3.79 6.61 -13.51
N GLY A 732 3.10 5.51 -13.79
CA GLY A 732 1.63 5.48 -13.85
C GLY A 732 0.98 5.93 -12.53
N CYS A 733 1.50 5.46 -11.39
CA CYS A 733 1.05 5.86 -10.06
C CYS A 733 1.23 7.36 -9.83
N LEU A 734 2.42 7.91 -10.10
CA LEU A 734 2.72 9.33 -9.92
C LEU A 734 1.87 10.24 -10.81
N ILE A 735 1.59 9.84 -12.06
CA ILE A 735 0.68 10.56 -12.95
C ILE A 735 -0.73 10.62 -12.35
N LEU A 736 -1.26 9.49 -11.87
CA LEU A 736 -2.60 9.45 -11.28
C LEU A 736 -2.67 10.13 -9.92
N GLU A 737 -1.60 10.13 -9.13
CA GLU A 737 -1.50 10.91 -7.89
C GLU A 737 -1.60 12.42 -8.15
N LEU A 738 -0.92 12.91 -9.19
CA LEU A 738 -1.02 14.30 -9.63
C LEU A 738 -2.47 14.63 -10.00
N VAL A 739 -3.08 13.80 -10.86
CA VAL A 739 -4.48 14.00 -11.28
C VAL A 739 -5.44 13.96 -10.09
N HIS A 740 -5.28 13.00 -9.20
CA HIS A 740 -6.10 12.88 -7.99
C HIS A 740 -5.96 14.10 -7.07
N ALA A 741 -4.74 14.61 -6.90
CA ALA A 741 -4.48 15.83 -6.14
C ALA A 741 -5.18 17.05 -6.75
N ILE A 742 -5.14 17.21 -8.08
CA ILE A 742 -5.82 18.30 -8.80
C ILE A 742 -7.35 18.22 -8.60
N LEU A 743 -7.92 17.03 -8.68
CA LEU A 743 -9.38 16.84 -8.54
C LEU A 743 -9.88 17.13 -7.12
N ASN A 744 -9.03 17.03 -6.10
CA ASN A 744 -9.38 17.31 -4.71
C ASN A 744 -9.14 18.77 -4.27
N LEU A 745 -8.72 19.66 -5.18
CA LEU A 745 -8.61 21.09 -4.88
C LEU A 745 -10.02 21.68 -4.63
N SER A 746 -10.16 22.58 -3.64
CA SER A 746 -11.44 23.26 -3.36
C SER A 746 -11.76 24.30 -4.44
N PRO A 747 -13.02 24.39 -4.90
CA PRO A 747 -13.47 25.45 -5.78
C PRO A 747 -13.80 26.70 -4.95
N GLU A 748 -12.80 27.36 -4.36
CA GLU A 748 -13.01 28.62 -3.66
C GLU A 748 -12.64 29.79 -4.57
N GLY A 749 -13.65 30.60 -4.95
CA GLY A 749 -13.48 31.89 -5.62
C GLY A 749 -13.80 31.92 -7.12
N GLU A 750 -14.84 31.23 -7.58
CA GLU A 750 -15.36 31.44 -8.94
C GLU A 750 -16.16 32.74 -9.02
N SER A 751 -15.54 33.81 -9.52
CA SER A 751 -16.25 34.93 -10.13
C SER A 751 -16.50 34.63 -11.61
N GLU A 752 -17.76 34.74 -12.03
CA GLU A 752 -18.18 34.56 -13.43
C GLU A 752 -17.36 35.48 -14.36
N GLY A 753 -16.53 34.89 -15.23
CA GLY A 753 -15.69 35.62 -16.20
C GLY A 753 -14.18 35.33 -16.16
N SER A 754 -13.70 34.46 -15.26
CA SER A 754 -12.26 34.13 -15.14
C SER A 754 -11.84 32.91 -15.97
N THR A 755 -10.58 32.90 -16.44
CA THR A 755 -9.85 31.75 -17.05
C THR A 755 -10.14 30.40 -16.37
N PRO A 756 -10.16 29.27 -17.10
CA PRO A 756 -10.53 27.96 -16.55
C PRO A 756 -9.62 27.55 -15.37
N SER A 757 -10.24 27.08 -14.29
CA SER A 757 -9.52 26.51 -13.14
C SER A 757 -8.78 25.23 -13.53
N LEU A 758 -7.70 24.90 -12.81
CA LEU A 758 -6.95 23.66 -13.06
C LEU A 758 -7.83 22.41 -12.92
N GLN A 759 -8.76 22.44 -11.96
CA GLN A 759 -9.73 21.37 -11.72
C GLN A 759 -10.71 21.22 -12.89
N SER A 760 -11.31 22.32 -13.38
CA SER A 760 -12.23 22.28 -14.53
C SER A 760 -11.54 21.81 -15.82
N LEU A 761 -10.29 22.23 -16.05
CA LEU A 761 -9.48 21.76 -17.18
C LEU A 761 -9.20 20.25 -17.08
N CYS A 762 -8.84 19.76 -15.90
CA CYS A 762 -8.56 18.34 -15.66
C CYS A 762 -9.82 17.49 -15.86
N ILE A 763 -10.97 17.94 -15.32
CA ILE A 763 -12.28 17.29 -15.52
C ILE A 763 -12.62 17.22 -17.00
N TYR A 764 -12.52 18.34 -17.72
CA TYR A 764 -12.84 18.38 -19.15
C TYR A 764 -11.91 17.47 -19.97
N SER A 765 -10.59 17.54 -19.70
CA SER A 765 -9.60 16.74 -20.42
C SER A 765 -9.83 15.24 -20.23
N LEU A 766 -10.07 14.80 -18.99
CA LEU A 766 -10.36 13.40 -18.69
C LEU A 766 -11.72 12.94 -19.23
N ALA A 767 -12.72 13.82 -19.29
CA ALA A 767 -14.04 13.48 -19.81
C ALA A 767 -14.05 13.36 -21.35
N ASN A 768 -13.28 14.19 -22.06
CA ASN A 768 -13.45 14.40 -23.50
C ASN A 768 -12.24 14.02 -24.39
N THR A 769 -11.09 13.65 -23.83
CA THR A 769 -9.88 13.31 -24.61
C THR A 769 -9.40 11.87 -24.39
N GLU A 770 -8.36 11.44 -25.13
CA GLU A 770 -7.72 10.12 -24.99
C GLU A 770 -7.17 9.85 -23.57
N ALA A 771 -6.95 10.89 -22.78
CA ALA A 771 -6.56 10.77 -21.36
C ALA A 771 -7.56 9.91 -20.57
N GLY A 772 -8.86 10.08 -20.83
CA GLY A 772 -9.92 9.28 -20.21
C GLY A 772 -9.82 7.80 -20.60
N GLN A 773 -9.54 7.51 -21.88
CA GLN A 773 -9.37 6.14 -22.37
C GLN A 773 -8.16 5.45 -21.74
N ALA A 774 -7.06 6.19 -21.52
CA ALA A 774 -5.89 5.65 -20.83
C ALA A 774 -6.22 5.23 -19.38
N VAL A 775 -7.02 6.02 -18.65
CA VAL A 775 -7.48 5.67 -17.29
C VAL A 775 -8.41 4.44 -17.34
N VAL A 776 -9.29 4.36 -18.33
CA VAL A 776 -10.14 3.18 -18.56
C VAL A 776 -9.31 1.92 -18.82
N ASN A 777 -8.26 2.01 -19.62
CA ASN A 777 -7.36 0.89 -19.89
C ASN A 777 -6.63 0.40 -18.62
N ILE A 778 -6.26 1.30 -17.70
CA ILE A 778 -5.68 0.95 -16.40
C ILE A 778 -6.70 0.18 -15.53
N MET A 779 -7.97 0.64 -15.49
CA MET A 779 -9.04 -0.10 -14.81
C MET A 779 -9.35 -1.45 -15.48
N GLY A 780 -9.10 -1.55 -16.80
CA GLY A 780 -9.28 -2.76 -17.61
C GLY A 780 -8.23 -3.86 -17.40
N VAL A 781 -7.16 -3.63 -16.63
CA VAL A 781 -6.10 -4.62 -16.34
C VAL A 781 -6.67 -5.89 -15.70
N GLY A 782 -7.67 -5.74 -14.82
CA GLY A 782 -8.40 -6.84 -14.19
C GLY A 782 -7.66 -7.54 -13.05
N VAL A 783 -8.41 -8.28 -12.24
CA VAL A 783 -7.91 -8.96 -11.02
C VAL A 783 -6.88 -10.05 -11.34
N ASP A 784 -7.08 -10.79 -12.43
CA ASP A 784 -6.18 -11.91 -12.77
C ASP A 784 -4.75 -11.43 -13.05
N THR A 785 -4.61 -10.33 -13.79
CA THR A 785 -3.31 -9.74 -14.08
C THR A 785 -2.64 -9.22 -12.81
N ILE A 786 -3.40 -8.60 -11.90
CA ILE A 786 -2.90 -8.16 -10.60
C ILE A 786 -2.37 -9.34 -9.79
N ASN A 787 -3.15 -10.42 -9.68
CA ASN A 787 -2.75 -11.62 -8.95
C ASN A 787 -1.51 -12.28 -9.57
N VAL A 788 -1.39 -12.31 -10.90
CA VAL A 788 -0.17 -12.81 -11.57
C VAL A 788 1.06 -11.95 -11.26
N VAL A 789 0.93 -10.62 -11.27
CA VAL A 789 2.04 -9.70 -10.95
C VAL A 789 2.42 -9.77 -9.47
N LEU A 790 1.44 -9.97 -8.57
CA LEU A 790 1.68 -10.22 -7.15
C LEU A 790 2.39 -11.56 -6.93
N ALA A 791 1.91 -12.61 -7.57
CA ALA A 791 2.52 -13.94 -7.49
C ALA A 791 3.94 -13.92 -8.07
N ALA A 792 4.22 -13.13 -9.10
CA ALA A 792 5.55 -13.04 -9.72
C ALA A 792 6.60 -12.29 -8.86
N GLN A 793 6.21 -11.65 -7.76
CA GLN A 793 7.15 -10.90 -6.92
C GLN A 793 8.01 -11.81 -6.03
N PRO A 794 9.33 -11.58 -6.00
CA PRO A 794 10.24 -12.33 -5.13
C PRO A 794 10.20 -11.87 -3.66
N SER A 795 9.61 -10.71 -3.35
CA SER A 795 9.49 -10.19 -1.98
C SER A 795 8.40 -10.90 -1.18
N SER A 796 8.81 -11.59 -0.13
CA SER A 796 8.01 -12.35 0.85
C SER A 796 7.24 -11.48 1.86
N SER A 797 7.77 -10.30 2.19
CA SER A 797 7.20 -9.38 3.16
C SER A 797 6.03 -8.65 2.53
N GLY A 798 4.90 -8.57 3.24
CA GLY A 798 3.74 -7.75 2.86
C GLY A 798 4.01 -6.24 2.81
N SER A 799 5.25 -5.81 2.61
CA SER A 799 5.69 -4.42 2.53
C SER A 799 5.10 -3.74 1.28
N CYS A 800 4.56 -2.54 1.49
CA CYS A 800 3.71 -1.75 0.59
C CYS A 800 4.26 -1.35 -0.79
N GLU A 801 5.47 -1.75 -1.20
CA GLU A 801 6.15 -1.11 -2.34
C GLU A 801 6.68 -2.05 -3.44
N GLY A 802 6.22 -3.31 -3.47
CA GLY A 802 6.46 -4.18 -4.63
C GLY A 802 5.74 -3.66 -5.89
N PRO A 803 6.20 -3.99 -7.11
CA PRO A 803 5.60 -3.52 -8.37
C PRO A 803 4.10 -3.83 -8.49
N GLY A 804 3.63 -4.95 -7.92
CA GLY A 804 2.21 -5.28 -7.85
C GLY A 804 1.44 -4.50 -6.80
N GLN A 805 2.06 -4.05 -5.70
CA GLN A 805 1.43 -3.10 -4.77
C GLN A 805 1.30 -1.72 -5.43
N VAL A 806 2.34 -1.28 -6.14
CA VAL A 806 2.30 -0.05 -6.95
C VAL A 806 1.23 -0.16 -8.05
N LEU A 807 1.08 -1.33 -8.68
CA LEU A 807 -0.01 -1.59 -9.63
C LEU A 807 -1.38 -1.51 -8.96
N ILE A 808 -1.58 -2.16 -7.79
CA ILE A 808 -2.83 -2.04 -7.02
C ILE A 808 -3.14 -0.57 -6.72
N GLN A 809 -2.15 0.19 -6.26
CA GLN A 809 -2.30 1.60 -5.93
C GLN A 809 -2.64 2.43 -7.18
N THR A 810 -2.02 2.13 -8.33
CA THR A 810 -2.31 2.76 -9.62
C THR A 810 -3.77 2.51 -10.04
N VAL A 811 -4.24 1.26 -9.93
CA VAL A 811 -5.63 0.90 -10.26
C VAL A 811 -6.62 1.56 -9.27
N LYS A 812 -6.31 1.61 -7.97
CA LYS A 812 -7.13 2.32 -6.96
C LYS A 812 -7.24 3.81 -7.27
N LEU A 813 -6.13 4.45 -7.63
CA LEU A 813 -6.13 5.86 -8.02
C LEU A 813 -6.94 6.06 -9.30
N ALA A 814 -6.84 5.17 -10.29
CA ALA A 814 -7.66 5.22 -11.51
C ALA A 814 -9.16 5.20 -11.17
N PHE A 815 -9.59 4.25 -10.32
CA PHE A 815 -10.98 4.21 -9.84
C PHE A 815 -11.39 5.49 -9.09
N SER A 816 -10.53 6.01 -8.22
CA SER A 816 -10.83 7.23 -7.46
C SER A 816 -10.90 8.47 -8.36
N VAL A 817 -10.03 8.56 -9.36
CA VAL A 817 -10.01 9.64 -10.35
C VAL A 817 -11.29 9.60 -11.18
N THR A 818 -11.65 8.45 -11.76
CA THR A 818 -12.90 8.31 -12.54
C THR A 818 -14.14 8.62 -11.69
N ASN A 819 -14.19 8.12 -10.46
CA ASN A 819 -15.27 8.49 -9.53
C ASN A 819 -15.32 10.01 -9.31
N ASN A 820 -14.21 10.66 -8.99
CA ASN A 820 -14.20 12.10 -8.75
C ASN A 820 -14.59 12.90 -9.99
N VAL A 821 -14.12 12.52 -11.19
CA VAL A 821 -14.50 13.17 -12.46
C VAL A 821 -16.00 13.11 -12.68
N ILE A 822 -16.63 11.94 -12.55
CA ILE A 822 -18.08 11.79 -12.72
C ILE A 822 -18.86 12.59 -11.68
N ARG A 823 -18.39 12.65 -10.43
CA ARG A 823 -19.06 13.40 -9.35
C ARG A 823 -18.96 14.92 -9.55
N LEU A 824 -17.82 15.41 -10.01
CA LEU A 824 -17.52 16.84 -10.12
C LEU A 824 -17.90 17.42 -11.50
N LYS A 825 -18.25 16.58 -12.47
CA LYS A 825 -18.74 17.01 -13.78
C LYS A 825 -20.00 17.87 -13.58
N PRO A 826 -20.09 19.07 -14.18
CA PRO A 826 -21.31 19.87 -14.14
C PRO A 826 -22.46 19.10 -14.81
N GLN A 827 -23.68 19.27 -14.31
CA GLN A 827 -24.87 18.63 -14.89
C GLN A 827 -25.08 19.14 -16.32
N SER A 828 -24.71 18.32 -17.29
CA SER A 828 -24.88 18.58 -18.72
C SER A 828 -25.61 17.40 -19.35
N ASP A 829 -26.61 17.65 -20.18
CA ASP A 829 -27.41 16.59 -20.83
C ASP A 829 -26.61 15.69 -21.79
N THR A 830 -25.37 16.07 -22.15
CA THR A 830 -24.50 15.28 -23.04
C THR A 830 -23.64 14.27 -22.28
N VAL A 831 -23.78 13.00 -22.67
CA VAL A 831 -22.91 11.90 -22.20
C VAL A 831 -21.50 12.12 -22.72
N SER A 832 -20.53 12.19 -21.82
CA SER A 832 -19.13 12.41 -22.16
C SER A 832 -18.51 11.20 -22.85
N PRO A 833 -17.49 11.36 -23.71
CA PRO A 833 -16.73 10.26 -24.30
C PRO A 833 -16.20 9.27 -23.25
N LEU A 834 -15.84 9.73 -22.05
CA LEU A 834 -15.48 8.86 -20.93
C LEU A 834 -16.65 7.97 -20.47
N GLU A 835 -17.83 8.55 -20.22
CA GLU A 835 -19.03 7.78 -19.83
C GLU A 835 -19.45 6.82 -20.95
N GLN A 836 -19.29 7.22 -22.21
CA GLN A 836 -19.48 6.34 -23.35
C GLN A 836 -18.46 5.20 -23.34
N ALA A 837 -17.16 5.47 -23.16
CA ALA A 837 -16.13 4.43 -23.08
C ALA A 837 -16.36 3.45 -21.91
N LEU A 838 -16.90 3.93 -20.79
CA LEU A 838 -17.26 3.09 -19.64
C LEU A 838 -18.46 2.16 -19.92
N THR A 839 -19.34 2.54 -20.85
CA THR A 839 -20.57 1.81 -21.18
C THR A 839 -20.52 1.08 -22.53
N GLN A 840 -19.55 1.41 -23.40
CA GLN A 840 -19.40 0.82 -24.72
C GLN A 840 -19.03 -0.66 -24.66
N HIS A 841 -19.69 -1.46 -25.51
CA HIS A 841 -19.34 -2.85 -25.74
C HIS A 841 -18.27 -2.89 -26.84
N GLY A 842 -17.04 -3.22 -26.48
CA GLY A 842 -15.99 -3.47 -27.47
C GLY A 842 -16.33 -4.76 -28.25
N GLY A 843 -16.41 -4.69 -29.58
CA GLY A 843 -16.67 -5.87 -30.42
C GLY A 843 -15.65 -7.01 -30.25
N HIS A 844 -14.47 -6.73 -29.69
CA HIS A 844 -13.39 -7.68 -29.42
C HIS A 844 -12.76 -7.54 -28.01
N GLY A 845 -13.36 -6.77 -27.10
CA GLY A 845 -12.85 -6.53 -25.75
C GLY A 845 -13.81 -7.03 -24.67
N ASN A 846 -13.29 -7.57 -23.57
CA ASN A 846 -14.12 -7.89 -22.40
C ASN A 846 -14.90 -6.64 -21.97
N ASN A 847 -16.21 -6.81 -21.72
CA ASN A 847 -17.04 -5.71 -21.23
C ASN A 847 -16.44 -5.11 -19.97
N LEU A 848 -16.13 -3.82 -19.98
CA LEU A 848 -15.50 -3.16 -18.84
C LEU A 848 -16.36 -3.31 -17.59
N ILE A 849 -17.68 -3.20 -17.70
CA ILE A 849 -18.61 -3.36 -16.56
C ILE A 849 -18.45 -4.76 -15.93
N ALA A 850 -18.23 -5.80 -16.73
CA ALA A 850 -17.96 -7.15 -16.22
C ALA A 850 -16.60 -7.23 -15.54
N VAL A 851 -15.57 -6.54 -16.05
CA VAL A 851 -14.26 -6.43 -15.39
C VAL A 851 -14.37 -5.67 -14.06
N LEU A 852 -15.13 -4.56 -14.04
CA LEU A 852 -15.41 -3.77 -12.83
C LEU A 852 -16.07 -4.63 -11.75
N ALA A 853 -17.09 -5.40 -12.12
CA ALA A 853 -17.78 -6.30 -11.20
C ALA A 853 -16.88 -7.42 -10.70
N LYS A 854 -15.96 -7.95 -11.53
CA LYS A 854 -14.98 -8.96 -11.14
C LYS A 854 -13.96 -8.46 -10.10
N TYR A 855 -13.79 -7.15 -9.88
CA TYR A 855 -12.96 -6.66 -8.77
C TYR A 855 -13.49 -7.04 -7.38
N ILE A 856 -14.74 -7.51 -7.26
CA ILE A 856 -15.26 -8.08 -6.00
C ILE A 856 -14.45 -9.30 -5.52
N TYR A 857 -13.77 -10.00 -6.45
CA TYR A 857 -12.91 -11.14 -6.13
C TYR A 857 -11.54 -10.74 -5.59
N HIS A 858 -11.16 -9.45 -5.62
CA HIS A 858 -9.88 -9.02 -5.05
C HIS A 858 -9.91 -9.06 -3.52
N LYS A 859 -8.90 -9.69 -2.91
CA LYS A 859 -8.84 -9.93 -1.46
C LYS A 859 -7.74 -9.14 -0.73
N HIS A 860 -6.64 -8.82 -1.40
CA HIS A 860 -5.46 -8.25 -0.74
C HIS A 860 -5.69 -6.83 -0.21
N ASP A 861 -6.49 -6.02 -0.91
CA ASP A 861 -6.83 -4.64 -0.51
C ASP A 861 -8.35 -4.44 -0.57
N PRO A 862 -9.03 -4.18 0.57
CA PRO A 862 -10.48 -3.96 0.62
C PRO A 862 -10.92 -2.63 -0.03
N ALA A 863 -10.02 -1.66 -0.18
CA ALA A 863 -10.36 -0.38 -0.81
C ALA A 863 -10.63 -0.52 -2.31
N LEU A 864 -9.98 -1.47 -2.98
CA LEU A 864 -10.12 -1.67 -4.43
C LEU A 864 -11.53 -2.17 -4.82
N PRO A 865 -12.07 -3.27 -4.25
CA PRO A 865 -13.46 -3.68 -4.46
C PRO A 865 -14.44 -2.56 -4.12
N ARG A 866 -14.23 -1.85 -3.00
CA ARG A 866 -15.10 -0.74 -2.59
C ARG A 866 -15.20 0.35 -3.66
N LEU A 867 -14.07 0.80 -4.19
CA LEU A 867 -14.04 1.84 -5.23
C LEU A 867 -14.65 1.36 -6.56
N ALA A 868 -14.45 0.08 -6.91
CA ALA A 868 -15.06 -0.52 -8.09
C ALA A 868 -16.59 -0.61 -7.97
N VAL A 869 -17.11 -1.05 -6.82
CA VAL A 869 -18.56 -1.10 -6.55
C VAL A 869 -19.16 0.31 -6.49
N GLN A 870 -18.43 1.28 -5.94
CA GLN A 870 -18.86 2.69 -5.95
C GLN A 870 -18.97 3.26 -7.37
N LEU A 871 -18.06 2.89 -8.27
CA LEU A 871 -18.15 3.27 -9.68
C LEU A 871 -19.34 2.57 -10.36
N LEU A 872 -19.53 1.27 -10.11
CA LEU A 872 -20.70 0.52 -10.61
C LEU A 872 -22.03 1.13 -10.15
N LYS A 873 -22.13 1.56 -8.89
CA LYS A 873 -23.30 2.28 -8.34
C LYS A 873 -23.61 3.54 -9.15
N ARG A 874 -22.59 4.33 -9.49
CA ARG A 874 -22.79 5.57 -10.27
C ARG A 874 -23.11 5.29 -11.72
N LEU A 875 -22.47 4.28 -12.31
CA LEU A 875 -22.81 3.83 -13.66
C LEU A 875 -24.25 3.31 -13.71
N ALA A 876 -24.73 2.60 -12.70
CA ALA A 876 -26.12 2.11 -12.65
C ALA A 876 -27.16 3.24 -12.60
N SER A 877 -26.83 4.41 -12.03
CA SER A 877 -27.72 5.58 -12.02
C SER A 877 -27.69 6.39 -13.31
N VAL A 878 -26.57 6.42 -14.03
CA VAL A 878 -26.36 7.29 -15.21
C VAL A 878 -26.48 6.53 -16.54
N ALA A 879 -26.22 5.22 -16.54
CA ALA A 879 -26.13 4.45 -17.78
C ALA A 879 -27.52 4.21 -18.41
N PRO A 880 -27.66 4.45 -19.73
CA PRO A 880 -28.89 4.15 -20.46
C PRO A 880 -29.10 2.64 -20.71
N MET A 881 -28.08 1.81 -20.47
CA MET A 881 -28.12 0.37 -20.71
C MET A 881 -28.20 -0.44 -19.41
N SER A 882 -28.84 -1.61 -19.50
CA SER A 882 -28.96 -2.54 -18.38
C SER A 882 -27.59 -3.10 -17.98
N VAL A 883 -27.19 -2.88 -16.71
CA VAL A 883 -25.97 -3.48 -16.15
C VAL A 883 -26.04 -5.01 -16.21
N TYR A 884 -27.23 -5.58 -16.00
CA TYR A 884 -27.47 -7.03 -16.11
C TYR A 884 -27.13 -7.57 -17.52
N ALA A 885 -27.55 -6.87 -18.58
CA ALA A 885 -27.20 -7.24 -19.95
C ALA A 885 -25.69 -7.19 -20.20
N CYS A 886 -25.00 -6.22 -19.58
CA CYS A 886 -23.55 -6.06 -19.70
C CYS A 886 -22.77 -7.21 -19.01
N LEU A 887 -23.30 -7.76 -17.92
CA LEU A 887 -22.70 -8.90 -17.22
C LEU A 887 -22.87 -10.23 -17.98
N GLY A 888 -23.93 -10.37 -18.78
CA GLY A 888 -24.18 -11.55 -19.62
C GLY A 888 -24.17 -12.86 -18.82
N SER A 889 -23.42 -13.86 -19.29
CA SER A 889 -23.36 -15.19 -18.63
C SER A 889 -22.76 -15.15 -17.21
N ASP A 890 -21.97 -14.12 -16.89
CA ASP A 890 -21.25 -13.99 -15.62
C ASP A 890 -22.13 -13.39 -14.50
N ALA A 891 -23.35 -12.92 -14.83
CA ALA A 891 -24.23 -12.21 -13.89
C ALA A 891 -24.54 -13.02 -12.62
N ALA A 892 -24.89 -14.30 -12.77
CA ALA A 892 -25.23 -15.16 -11.64
C ALA A 892 -24.02 -15.42 -10.73
N ALA A 893 -22.84 -15.65 -11.29
CA ALA A 893 -21.62 -15.87 -10.50
C ALA A 893 -21.20 -14.60 -9.75
N ILE A 894 -21.35 -13.44 -10.38
CA ILE A 894 -21.07 -12.14 -9.77
C ILE A 894 -22.06 -11.88 -8.61
N ARG A 895 -23.36 -12.15 -8.80
CA ARG A 895 -24.34 -12.09 -7.71
C ARG A 895 -23.90 -12.94 -6.53
N ASP A 896 -23.58 -14.21 -6.76
CA ASP A 896 -23.17 -15.13 -5.71
C ASP A 896 -21.94 -14.58 -4.96
N ALA A 897 -20.96 -14.01 -5.66
CA ALA A 897 -19.79 -13.38 -5.05
C ALA A 897 -20.14 -12.16 -4.17
N PHE A 898 -21.06 -11.30 -4.60
CA PHE A 898 -21.54 -10.18 -3.80
C PHE A 898 -22.25 -10.66 -2.51
N LEU A 899 -23.05 -11.73 -2.61
CA LEU A 899 -23.75 -12.32 -1.47
C LEU A 899 -22.78 -12.99 -0.48
N THR A 900 -21.82 -13.76 -0.97
CA THR A 900 -20.78 -14.38 -0.12
C THR A 900 -20.00 -13.32 0.67
N ARG A 901 -19.69 -12.17 0.05
CA ARG A 901 -19.03 -11.05 0.75
C ARG A 901 -19.93 -10.36 1.78
N LEU A 902 -21.23 -10.27 1.53
CA LEU A 902 -22.20 -9.74 2.50
C LEU A 902 -22.37 -10.67 3.71
N GLN A 903 -22.42 -11.99 3.48
CA GLN A 903 -22.55 -13.02 4.52
C GLN A 903 -21.26 -13.24 5.32
N SER A 904 -20.10 -13.10 4.69
CA SER A 904 -18.82 -13.41 5.33
C SER A 904 -18.56 -12.56 6.58
N LYS A 905 -18.08 -13.22 7.66
CA LYS A 905 -17.75 -12.59 8.94
C LYS A 905 -16.39 -11.87 8.93
N THR A 906 -15.51 -12.21 7.98
CA THR A 906 -14.12 -11.71 7.93
C THR A 906 -13.94 -10.47 7.06
N VAL A 907 -14.93 -10.12 6.24
CA VAL A 907 -14.86 -9.02 5.26
C VAL A 907 -15.10 -7.66 5.91
N ASP A 908 -14.34 -6.64 5.48
CA ASP A 908 -14.50 -5.24 5.91
C ASP A 908 -15.95 -4.74 5.75
N LEU A 909 -16.48 -4.18 6.84
CA LEU A 909 -17.86 -3.71 6.95
C LEU A 909 -18.16 -2.59 5.94
N ARG A 910 -17.15 -1.80 5.56
CA ARG A 910 -17.30 -0.73 4.54
C ARG A 910 -17.64 -1.27 3.15
N ILE A 911 -17.14 -2.47 2.80
CA ILE A 911 -17.51 -3.13 1.55
C ILE A 911 -18.98 -3.53 1.61
N LYS A 912 -19.43 -4.15 2.71
CA LYS A 912 -20.84 -4.56 2.89
C LYS A 912 -21.81 -3.39 2.71
N VAL A 913 -21.49 -2.25 3.32
CA VAL A 913 -22.26 -1.00 3.15
C VAL A 913 -22.32 -0.58 1.69
N THR A 914 -21.17 -0.57 1.00
CA THR A 914 -21.10 -0.12 -0.40
C THR A 914 -21.88 -1.05 -1.34
N ILE A 915 -21.90 -2.37 -1.04
CA ILE A 915 -22.72 -3.35 -1.76
C ILE A 915 -24.20 -3.05 -1.54
N LEU A 916 -24.64 -2.84 -0.30
CA LEU A 916 -26.05 -2.52 -0.01
C LEU A 916 -26.47 -1.21 -0.69
N GLU A 917 -25.62 -0.18 -0.66
CA GLU A 917 -25.89 1.07 -1.37
C GLU A 917 -25.96 0.92 -2.89
N PHE A 918 -25.17 0.01 -3.48
CA PHE A 918 -25.29 -0.35 -4.88
C PHE A 918 -26.62 -1.03 -5.17
N LEU A 919 -27.04 -1.97 -4.33
CA LEU A 919 -28.33 -2.64 -4.45
C LEU A 919 -29.50 -1.66 -4.28
N THR A 920 -29.41 -0.68 -3.38
CA THR A 920 -30.43 0.38 -3.22
C THR A 920 -30.64 1.14 -4.52
N VAL A 921 -29.56 1.59 -5.18
CA VAL A 921 -29.66 2.27 -6.48
C VAL A 921 -30.20 1.34 -7.57
N ALA A 922 -29.81 0.06 -7.54
CA ALA A 922 -30.31 -0.92 -8.51
C ALA A 922 -31.83 -1.17 -8.40
N VAL A 923 -32.43 -1.00 -7.22
CA VAL A 923 -33.89 -1.07 -7.06
C VAL A 923 -34.56 0.02 -7.90
N GLU A 924 -34.06 1.26 -7.80
CA GLU A 924 -34.65 2.43 -8.45
C GLU A 924 -34.41 2.46 -9.97
N THR A 925 -33.22 2.02 -10.43
CA THR A 925 -32.81 2.25 -11.82
C THR A 925 -32.55 0.98 -12.65
N GLN A 926 -32.42 -0.21 -12.04
CA GLN A 926 -31.98 -1.44 -12.73
C GLN A 926 -32.86 -2.67 -12.39
N PRO A 927 -34.09 -2.76 -12.94
CA PRO A 927 -35.06 -3.81 -12.58
C PRO A 927 -34.57 -5.25 -12.81
N GLY A 928 -33.90 -5.53 -13.94
CA GLY A 928 -33.40 -6.88 -14.23
C GLY A 928 -32.25 -7.32 -13.33
N LEU A 929 -31.43 -6.37 -12.83
CA LEU A 929 -30.36 -6.70 -11.90
C LEU A 929 -30.93 -7.01 -10.51
N ILE A 930 -31.89 -6.21 -10.02
CA ILE A 930 -32.47 -6.46 -8.70
C ILE A 930 -33.27 -7.78 -8.66
N GLU A 931 -33.97 -8.15 -9.74
CA GLU A 931 -34.66 -9.45 -9.83
C GLU A 931 -33.68 -10.63 -9.66
N LEU A 932 -32.49 -10.53 -10.26
CA LEU A 932 -31.43 -11.53 -10.11
C LEU A 932 -30.98 -11.68 -8.65
N PHE A 933 -30.85 -10.57 -7.90
CA PHE A 933 -30.43 -10.55 -6.50
C PHE A 933 -31.55 -10.94 -5.53
N LEU A 934 -32.80 -10.64 -5.83
CA LEU A 934 -33.96 -11.04 -5.02
C LEU A 934 -34.18 -12.56 -5.08
N ASN A 935 -33.96 -13.18 -6.26
CA ASN A 935 -34.00 -14.64 -6.48
C ASN A 935 -35.20 -15.32 -5.76
N LEU A 936 -36.42 -14.88 -6.08
CA LEU A 936 -37.64 -15.38 -5.47
C LEU A 936 -38.14 -16.63 -6.20
N GLU A 937 -38.48 -17.68 -5.46
CA GLU A 937 -39.06 -18.91 -5.99
C GLU A 937 -40.58 -18.83 -5.96
N THR A 938 -41.23 -19.13 -7.09
CA THR A 938 -42.69 -19.20 -7.20
C THR A 938 -43.17 -20.60 -6.84
N LYS A 939 -44.10 -20.67 -5.88
CA LYS A 939 -44.92 -21.86 -5.64
C LYS A 939 -46.29 -21.62 -6.25
N ASP A 940 -46.80 -22.61 -6.99
CA ASP A 940 -48.18 -22.59 -7.47
C ASP A 940 -49.11 -22.78 -6.26
N GLY A 941 -49.76 -21.68 -5.83
CA GLY A 941 -50.73 -21.69 -4.75
C GLY A 941 -52.06 -22.32 -5.17
N SER A 942 -52.81 -22.84 -4.20
CA SER A 942 -54.09 -23.56 -4.41
C SER A 942 -55.25 -22.70 -4.93
N GLU A 943 -55.07 -21.40 -5.16
CA GLU A 943 -56.12 -20.46 -5.61
C GLU A 943 -55.67 -19.49 -6.73
N GLY A 944 -54.72 -19.88 -7.59
CA GLY A 944 -54.30 -19.04 -8.71
C GLY A 944 -53.52 -17.76 -8.32
N ALA A 945 -53.34 -17.50 -7.02
CA ALA A 945 -52.38 -16.54 -6.50
C ALA A 945 -50.98 -17.20 -6.45
N LYS A 946 -49.98 -16.53 -7.04
CA LYS A 946 -48.59 -16.96 -6.97
C LYS A 946 -48.04 -16.67 -5.58
N GLU A 947 -47.72 -17.70 -4.81
CA GLU A 947 -47.00 -17.54 -3.55
C GLU A 947 -45.50 -17.49 -3.84
N PHE A 948 -44.84 -16.45 -3.31
CA PHE A 948 -43.40 -16.28 -3.46
C PHE A 948 -42.69 -16.76 -2.19
N SER A 949 -41.51 -17.34 -2.35
CA SER A 949 -40.62 -17.71 -1.25
C SER A 949 -39.19 -17.27 -1.54
N LEU A 950 -38.39 -17.08 -0.49
CA LEU A 950 -36.97 -16.73 -0.65
C LEU A 950 -36.23 -17.93 -1.22
N GLY A 951 -35.62 -17.78 -2.40
CA GLY A 951 -34.69 -18.79 -2.90
C GLY A 951 -33.37 -18.79 -2.14
N GLU A 952 -32.60 -19.87 -2.29
CA GLU A 952 -31.34 -20.12 -1.55
C GLU A 952 -30.34 -18.94 -1.60
N TRP A 953 -30.29 -18.21 -2.72
CA TRP A 953 -29.36 -17.11 -2.97
C TRP A 953 -30.04 -15.74 -2.99
N SER A 954 -31.08 -15.56 -2.19
CA SER A 954 -31.74 -14.27 -2.04
C SER A 954 -30.92 -13.31 -1.18
N CYS A 955 -30.71 -12.08 -1.66
CA CYS A 955 -30.09 -11.02 -0.85
C CYS A 955 -30.90 -10.67 0.41
N LEU A 956 -32.23 -10.91 0.39
CA LEU A 956 -33.11 -10.62 1.51
C LEU A 956 -32.82 -11.49 2.73
N ALA A 957 -32.40 -12.75 2.55
CA ALA A 957 -32.03 -13.61 3.66
C ALA A 957 -30.89 -12.98 4.50
N VAL A 958 -29.87 -12.46 3.81
CA VAL A 958 -28.72 -11.81 4.44
C VAL A 958 -29.12 -10.49 5.11
N VAL A 959 -29.97 -9.69 4.47
CA VAL A 959 -30.46 -8.42 5.04
C VAL A 959 -31.29 -8.68 6.31
N LEU A 960 -32.10 -9.75 6.33
CA LEU A 960 -32.86 -10.14 7.51
C LEU A 960 -31.95 -10.59 8.67
N GLU A 961 -30.90 -11.37 8.38
CA GLU A 961 -29.89 -11.74 9.38
C GLU A 961 -29.18 -10.50 9.96
N LEU A 962 -28.88 -9.49 9.13
CA LEU A 962 -28.27 -8.23 9.59
C LEU A 962 -29.21 -7.38 10.47
N LEU A 963 -30.52 -7.55 10.32
CA LEU A 963 -31.53 -6.83 11.11
C LEU A 963 -31.91 -7.55 12.41
N ASP A 964 -31.54 -8.83 12.57
CA ASP A 964 -31.90 -9.62 13.74
C ASP A 964 -31.21 -9.10 15.02
N CYS A 965 -32.02 -8.66 15.98
CA CYS A 965 -31.56 -8.04 17.21
C CYS A 965 -30.83 -9.04 18.15
N GLU A 966 -31.15 -10.33 18.09
CA GLU A 966 -30.47 -11.37 18.89
C GLU A 966 -29.02 -11.55 18.38
N LEU A 967 -28.83 -11.42 17.08
CA LEU A 967 -27.53 -11.55 16.40
C LEU A 967 -26.71 -10.24 16.45
N GLN A 968 -27.36 -9.07 16.55
CA GLN A 968 -26.68 -7.77 16.68
C GLN A 968 -25.81 -7.66 17.94
N GLY A 969 -26.21 -8.26 19.06
CA GLY A 969 -25.42 -8.31 20.30
C GLY A 969 -24.21 -9.25 20.23
N GLN A 970 -24.23 -10.23 19.30
CA GLN A 970 -23.17 -11.23 19.13
C GLN A 970 -22.18 -10.85 18.00
N TYR A 971 -22.64 -10.14 16.98
CA TYR A 971 -21.85 -9.75 15.80
C TYR A 971 -21.47 -8.27 15.71
N TRP A 972 -21.92 -7.43 16.68
CA TRP A 972 -21.60 -6.00 16.76
C TRP A 972 -21.73 -5.27 15.41
N CYS A 973 -22.94 -5.27 14.83
CA CYS A 973 -23.18 -4.58 13.58
C CYS A 973 -23.06 -3.04 13.78
N PRO A 974 -22.18 -2.34 13.03
CA PRO A 974 -22.09 -0.89 13.13
C PRO A 974 -23.41 -0.22 12.69
N PRO A 975 -23.79 0.92 13.28
CA PRO A 975 -25.00 1.67 12.92
C PRO A 975 -25.07 2.01 11.42
N LEU A 976 -23.91 2.21 10.78
CA LEU A 976 -23.80 2.53 9.36
C LEU A 976 -24.20 1.36 8.43
N LEU A 977 -23.99 0.10 8.86
CA LEU A 977 -24.44 -1.09 8.14
C LEU A 977 -25.95 -1.31 8.29
N GLN A 978 -26.47 -1.12 9.51
CA GLN A 978 -27.90 -1.17 9.77
C GLN A 978 -28.66 -0.11 8.95
N ARG A 979 -28.14 1.11 8.90
CA ARG A 979 -28.66 2.18 8.06
C ARG A 979 -28.72 1.78 6.58
N ALA A 980 -27.64 1.19 6.04
CA ALA A 980 -27.61 0.78 4.63
C ALA A 980 -28.62 -0.34 4.32
N ALA A 981 -28.81 -1.29 5.25
CA ALA A 981 -29.82 -2.34 5.14
C ALA A 981 -31.25 -1.74 5.14
N LEU A 982 -31.53 -0.80 6.03
CA LEU A 982 -32.82 -0.10 6.11
C LEU A 982 -33.08 0.77 4.86
N ALA A 983 -32.06 1.44 4.33
CA ALA A 983 -32.17 2.21 3.10
C ALA A 983 -32.51 1.31 1.89
N PHE A 984 -31.90 0.12 1.81
CA PHE A 984 -32.25 -0.89 0.80
C PHE A 984 -33.71 -1.37 0.92
N LEU A 985 -34.16 -1.70 2.14
CA LEU A 985 -35.57 -2.05 2.36
C LEU A 985 -36.51 -0.90 1.97
N HIS A 986 -36.20 0.32 2.39
CA HIS A 986 -37.00 1.49 2.04
C HIS A 986 -37.17 1.66 0.51
N ALA A 987 -36.11 1.46 -0.27
CA ALA A 987 -36.19 1.54 -1.73
C ALA A 987 -37.14 0.48 -2.32
N LEU A 988 -37.18 -0.75 -1.77
CA LEU A 988 -38.12 -1.79 -2.20
C LEU A 988 -39.59 -1.40 -1.95
N TRP A 989 -39.86 -0.73 -0.82
CA TRP A 989 -41.19 -0.17 -0.55
C TRP A 989 -41.51 0.98 -1.49
N GLN A 990 -40.59 1.93 -1.66
CA GLN A 990 -40.80 3.13 -2.48
C GLN A 990 -41.11 2.78 -3.95
N ASP A 991 -40.43 1.78 -4.53
CA ASP A 991 -40.60 1.32 -5.91
C ASP A 991 -41.70 0.24 -6.06
N ARG A 992 -42.45 -0.07 -4.99
CA ARG A 992 -43.54 -1.07 -4.95
C ARG A 992 -43.18 -2.45 -5.54
N ARG A 993 -42.10 -3.06 -5.04
CA ARG A 993 -41.71 -4.43 -5.45
C ARG A 993 -42.57 -5.51 -4.77
N ASP A 994 -43.84 -5.58 -5.18
CA ASP A 994 -44.89 -6.38 -4.52
C ASP A 994 -44.52 -7.84 -4.24
N SER A 995 -43.76 -8.49 -5.14
CA SER A 995 -43.28 -9.86 -4.94
C SER A 995 -42.36 -9.97 -3.72
N ALA A 996 -41.37 -9.09 -3.58
CA ALA A 996 -40.49 -9.05 -2.41
C ALA A 996 -41.23 -8.60 -1.15
N LEU A 997 -42.15 -7.63 -1.26
CA LEU A 997 -42.93 -7.12 -0.14
C LEU A 997 -43.84 -8.21 0.44
N SER A 998 -44.47 -9.04 -0.40
CA SER A 998 -45.32 -10.16 0.07
C SER A 998 -44.55 -11.17 0.92
N VAL A 999 -43.30 -11.45 0.56
CA VAL A 999 -42.41 -12.36 1.30
C VAL A 999 -41.94 -11.72 2.60
N LEU A 1000 -41.56 -10.44 2.58
CA LEU A 1000 -41.07 -9.74 3.77
C LEU A 1000 -42.15 -9.55 4.82
N ARG A 1001 -43.40 -9.27 4.40
CA ARG A 1001 -44.56 -9.21 5.30
C ARG A 1001 -44.69 -10.52 6.08
N THR A 1002 -44.87 -11.63 5.36
CA THR A 1002 -45.13 -12.97 5.92
C THR A 1002 -44.01 -13.58 6.77
N LYS A 1003 -42.83 -12.93 6.90
CA LYS A 1003 -41.71 -13.45 7.68
C LYS A 1003 -41.86 -13.20 9.17
N GLU A 1004 -41.65 -14.26 9.96
CA GLU A 1004 -41.68 -14.20 11.42
C GLU A 1004 -40.66 -13.18 11.97
N LYS A 1005 -41.06 -12.44 13.02
CA LYS A 1005 -40.26 -11.40 13.71
C LYS A 1005 -39.77 -10.21 12.85
N PHE A 1006 -40.09 -10.13 11.55
CA PHE A 1006 -39.60 -9.06 10.67
C PHE A 1006 -39.94 -7.66 11.19
N TRP A 1007 -41.23 -7.39 11.44
CA TRP A 1007 -41.70 -6.09 11.91
C TRP A 1007 -41.20 -5.74 13.31
N ASP A 1008 -40.99 -6.73 14.17
CA ASP A 1008 -40.42 -6.52 15.51
C ASP A 1008 -38.97 -6.03 15.39
N ASN A 1009 -38.16 -6.72 14.58
CA ASN A 1009 -36.75 -6.38 14.33
C ASN A 1009 -36.61 -5.03 13.58
N LEU A 1010 -37.48 -4.75 12.60
CA LEU A 1010 -37.50 -3.50 11.85
C LEU A 1010 -37.79 -2.29 12.75
N THR A 1011 -38.71 -2.44 13.73
CA THR A 1011 -39.16 -1.32 14.57
C THR A 1011 -38.27 -1.07 15.78
N THR A 1012 -37.35 -1.96 16.12
CA THR A 1012 -36.42 -1.82 17.27
C THR A 1012 -35.71 -0.47 17.36
N PRO A 1013 -35.16 0.13 16.27
CA PRO A 1013 -34.51 1.45 16.34
C PRO A 1013 -35.43 2.56 16.87
N LEU A 1014 -36.74 2.46 16.64
CA LEU A 1014 -37.71 3.45 17.10
C LEU A 1014 -37.96 3.43 18.61
N PHE A 1015 -37.50 2.39 19.32
CA PHE A 1015 -37.67 2.23 20.76
C PHE A 1015 -36.41 2.56 21.57
N GLY A 1016 -35.27 2.82 20.91
CA GLY A 1016 -34.04 3.25 21.57
C GLY A 1016 -34.13 4.66 22.16
N THR A 1017 -33.41 4.93 23.25
CA THR A 1017 -33.26 6.28 23.83
C THR A 1017 -32.11 7.00 23.14
N LEU A 1018 -32.40 8.12 22.46
CA LEU A 1018 -31.39 8.97 21.83
C LEU A 1018 -30.86 10.03 22.79
N PRO A 1019 -29.55 10.39 22.73
CA PRO A 1019 -29.01 11.58 23.37
C PRO A 1019 -29.77 12.85 22.96
N PRO A 1020 -29.82 13.90 23.80
CA PRO A 1020 -30.43 15.17 23.42
C PRO A 1020 -29.71 15.79 22.21
N PRO A 1021 -30.41 16.54 21.33
CA PRO A 1021 -29.86 17.08 20.08
C PRO A 1021 -28.71 18.09 20.24
N SER A 1022 -28.41 18.50 21.48
CA SER A 1022 -27.22 19.28 21.85
C SER A 1022 -25.92 18.45 21.91
N GLU A 1023 -26.03 17.12 22.06
CA GLU A 1023 -24.92 16.18 22.04
C GLU A 1023 -24.82 15.52 20.66
N THR A 1024 -23.60 15.23 20.18
CA THR A 1024 -23.40 14.65 18.85
C THR A 1024 -23.92 13.21 18.77
N THR A 1025 -25.19 13.04 18.39
CA THR A 1025 -25.73 11.76 17.95
C THR A 1025 -25.08 11.35 16.63
N GLU A 1026 -24.68 10.07 16.49
CA GLU A 1026 -24.22 9.56 15.21
C GLU A 1026 -25.31 9.71 14.12
N PRO A 1027 -25.03 10.39 13.00
CA PRO A 1027 -26.02 10.64 11.95
C PRO A 1027 -26.75 9.42 11.41
N CYS A 1028 -26.05 8.29 11.33
CA CYS A 1028 -26.57 7.03 10.81
C CYS A 1028 -27.74 6.49 11.64
N VAL A 1029 -27.80 6.79 12.93
CA VAL A 1029 -28.88 6.36 13.82
C VAL A 1029 -30.16 7.15 13.53
N LEU A 1030 -30.05 8.46 13.30
CA LEU A 1030 -31.18 9.32 12.92
C LEU A 1030 -31.75 8.91 11.56
N GLU A 1031 -30.89 8.68 10.57
CA GLU A 1031 -31.30 8.20 9.24
C GLU A 1031 -31.97 6.83 9.31
N SER A 1032 -31.48 5.91 10.15
CA SER A 1032 -32.10 4.60 10.38
C SER A 1032 -33.54 4.74 10.89
N CYS A 1033 -33.76 5.60 11.89
CA CYS A 1033 -35.10 5.89 12.40
C CYS A 1033 -36.01 6.51 11.32
N ALA A 1034 -35.46 7.42 10.50
CA ALA A 1034 -36.18 8.04 9.40
C ALA A 1034 -36.63 7.02 8.34
N PHE A 1035 -35.76 6.08 7.94
CA PHE A 1035 -36.12 5.02 6.99
C PHE A 1035 -37.21 4.10 7.54
N VAL A 1036 -37.13 3.70 8.82
CA VAL A 1036 -38.18 2.87 9.45
C VAL A 1036 -39.53 3.61 9.46
N MET A 1037 -39.55 4.89 9.85
CA MET A 1037 -40.77 5.70 9.83
C MET A 1037 -41.36 5.82 8.41
N LYS A 1038 -40.50 5.99 7.40
CA LYS A 1038 -40.95 6.03 5.99
C LYS A 1038 -41.51 4.68 5.53
N ILE A 1039 -40.89 3.55 5.87
CA ILE A 1039 -41.40 2.22 5.53
C ILE A 1039 -42.78 2.00 6.14
N ILE A 1040 -42.95 2.29 7.44
CA ILE A 1040 -44.24 2.19 8.12
C ILE A 1040 -45.27 3.09 7.43
N GLY A 1041 -44.89 4.33 7.10
CA GLY A 1041 -45.77 5.26 6.38
C GLY A 1041 -46.20 4.72 5.02
N LEU A 1042 -45.26 4.25 4.21
CA LEU A 1042 -45.55 3.68 2.89
C LEU A 1042 -46.45 2.44 3.00
N GLU A 1043 -46.21 1.57 3.98
CA GLU A 1043 -47.03 0.38 4.21
C GLU A 1043 -48.48 0.74 4.57
N ILE A 1044 -48.69 1.68 5.48
CA ILE A 1044 -50.03 2.16 5.87
C ILE A 1044 -50.74 2.84 4.69
N TYR A 1045 -49.99 3.51 3.82
CA TYR A 1045 -50.54 4.13 2.61
C TYR A 1045 -50.91 3.10 1.53
N TYR A 1046 -50.13 2.03 1.37
CA TYR A 1046 -50.37 1.00 0.34
C TYR A 1046 -51.43 -0.03 0.75
N VAL A 1047 -51.52 -0.39 2.02
CA VAL A 1047 -52.41 -1.45 2.52
C VAL A 1047 -53.66 -0.84 3.15
N VAL A 1048 -54.84 -1.18 2.61
CA VAL A 1048 -56.14 -0.75 3.16
C VAL A 1048 -56.32 -1.33 4.58
N SER A 1049 -56.85 -0.53 5.52
CA SER A 1049 -56.91 -0.73 6.98
C SER A 1049 -57.29 -2.14 7.49
N GLY A 1050 -57.97 -2.97 6.68
CA GLY A 1050 -58.34 -4.35 7.01
C GLY A 1050 -57.24 -5.42 6.78
N GLN A 1051 -56.26 -5.18 5.90
CA GLN A 1051 -55.28 -6.19 5.46
C GLN A 1051 -53.89 -6.07 6.11
N LEU A 1052 -53.72 -5.13 7.04
CA LEU A 1052 -52.49 -4.98 7.80
C LEU A 1052 -52.21 -6.22 8.66
N GLU A 1053 -50.97 -6.69 8.57
CA GLU A 1053 -50.48 -7.88 9.25
C GLU A 1053 -50.50 -7.74 10.77
N GLY A 1054 -50.71 -8.85 11.49
CA GLY A 1054 -50.87 -8.86 12.94
C GLY A 1054 -49.65 -8.35 13.72
N SER A 1055 -48.44 -8.65 13.23
CA SER A 1055 -47.16 -8.25 13.84
C SER A 1055 -46.89 -6.75 13.73
N LEU A 1056 -47.23 -6.12 12.60
CA LEU A 1056 -47.17 -4.65 12.48
C LEU A 1056 -48.21 -3.97 13.37
N LYS A 1057 -49.42 -4.54 13.48
CA LYS A 1057 -50.45 -4.04 14.41
C LYS A 1057 -49.98 -4.10 15.87
N SER A 1058 -49.31 -5.17 16.29
CA SER A 1058 -48.73 -5.24 17.65
C SER A 1058 -47.58 -4.24 17.84
N ALA A 1059 -46.75 -4.00 16.82
CA ALA A 1059 -45.70 -3.00 16.89
C ALA A 1059 -46.26 -1.56 17.03
N LEU A 1060 -47.33 -1.23 16.30
CA LEU A 1060 -48.04 0.06 16.42
C LEU A 1060 -48.74 0.22 17.79
N GLN A 1061 -49.33 -0.87 18.32
CA GLN A 1061 -49.85 -0.89 19.69
C GLN A 1061 -48.75 -0.67 20.73
N ARG A 1062 -47.56 -1.23 20.53
CA ARG A 1062 -46.38 -1.02 21.38
C ARG A 1062 -45.88 0.44 21.33
N LEU A 1063 -45.86 1.05 20.14
CA LEU A 1063 -45.54 2.49 19.96
C LEU A 1063 -46.50 3.40 20.76
N SER A 1064 -47.80 3.09 20.74
CA SER A 1064 -48.82 3.83 21.49
C SER A 1064 -48.72 3.59 23.00
N SER A 1065 -48.70 2.33 23.45
CA SER A 1065 -48.65 1.97 24.88
C SER A 1065 -47.39 2.45 25.60
N GLN A 1066 -46.24 2.50 24.92
CA GLN A 1066 -44.98 3.02 25.48
C GLN A 1066 -44.78 4.54 25.30
N ARG A 1067 -45.83 5.28 24.89
CA ARG A 1067 -45.80 6.75 24.65
C ARG A 1067 -44.67 7.21 23.72
N ARG A 1068 -44.27 6.38 22.75
CA ARG A 1068 -43.17 6.72 21.82
C ARG A 1068 -43.54 7.81 20.82
N TYR A 1069 -44.84 7.97 20.49
CA TYR A 1069 -45.31 9.10 19.68
C TYR A 1069 -44.99 10.45 20.33
N GLU A 1070 -45.17 10.57 21.66
CA GLU A 1070 -44.84 11.79 22.41
C GLU A 1070 -43.33 12.03 22.45
N PHE A 1071 -42.53 10.97 22.65
CA PHE A 1071 -41.07 11.05 22.63
C PHE A 1071 -40.54 11.60 21.29
N TRP A 1072 -40.96 11.01 20.17
CA TRP A 1072 -40.47 11.41 18.84
C TRP A 1072 -40.93 12.82 18.46
N SER A 1073 -42.15 13.21 18.87
CA SER A 1073 -42.65 14.58 18.70
C SER A 1073 -41.81 15.61 19.43
N GLN A 1074 -41.51 15.35 20.70
CA GLN A 1074 -40.65 16.21 21.52
C GLN A 1074 -39.23 16.28 20.95
N TYR A 1075 -38.66 15.15 20.54
CA TYR A 1075 -37.31 15.07 19.99
C TYR A 1075 -37.16 15.82 18.66
N VAL A 1076 -38.14 15.68 17.75
CA VAL A 1076 -38.17 16.43 16.49
C VAL A 1076 -38.32 17.93 16.74
N ARG A 1077 -39.15 18.35 17.70
CA ARG A 1077 -39.27 19.75 18.11
C ARG A 1077 -37.93 20.31 18.61
N GLU A 1078 -37.23 19.58 19.48
CA GLU A 1078 -35.93 19.99 20.01
C GLU A 1078 -34.84 20.06 18.94
N LEU A 1079 -34.80 19.11 18.00
CA LEU A 1079 -33.90 19.14 16.83
C LEU A 1079 -34.10 20.39 15.98
N VAL A 1080 -35.35 20.81 15.79
CA VAL A 1080 -35.72 21.96 14.97
C VAL A 1080 -35.31 23.26 15.64
N CYS A 1081 -35.56 23.37 16.96
CA CYS A 1081 -35.08 24.50 17.75
C CYS A 1081 -33.54 24.59 17.71
N ALA A 1082 -32.83 23.48 17.88
CA ALA A 1082 -31.37 23.44 17.83
C ALA A 1082 -30.80 23.82 16.44
N ALA A 1083 -31.42 23.34 15.35
CA ALA A 1083 -31.04 23.72 13.98
C ALA A 1083 -31.28 25.22 13.68
N CYS A 1084 -32.21 25.83 14.41
CA CYS A 1084 -32.54 27.25 14.32
C CYS A 1084 -31.58 28.15 15.12
N GLU A 1085 -30.93 27.65 16.18
CA GLU A 1085 -30.06 28.44 17.07
C GLU A 1085 -28.57 28.50 16.65
N GLY A 1086 -28.11 27.63 15.74
CA GLY A 1086 -26.69 27.54 15.37
C GLY A 1086 -26.24 28.57 14.33
N GLU A 1087 -25.62 29.67 14.76
CA GLU A 1087 -25.21 30.78 13.87
C GLU A 1087 -23.97 30.55 12.99
N ASP A 1088 -23.06 29.58 13.23
CA ASP A 1088 -21.76 29.61 12.50
C ASP A 1088 -21.01 28.28 12.23
N GLY A 1089 -21.66 27.11 12.26
CA GLY A 1089 -20.93 25.89 11.88
C GLY A 1089 -21.74 24.60 11.86
N GLY A 1090 -22.37 24.27 10.73
CA GLY A 1090 -23.15 23.03 10.65
C GLY A 1090 -23.79 22.68 9.31
N MET A 1091 -23.17 23.00 8.16
CA MET A 1091 -23.77 22.70 6.84
C MET A 1091 -24.01 21.20 6.56
N ARG A 1092 -23.45 20.27 7.37
CA ARG A 1092 -23.56 18.81 7.17
C ARG A 1092 -24.60 18.11 8.06
N SER A 1093 -24.85 18.58 9.29
CA SER A 1093 -25.86 17.98 10.20
C SER A 1093 -27.31 18.33 9.80
N LEU A 1094 -27.48 19.28 8.86
CA LEU A 1094 -28.79 19.76 8.41
C LEU A 1094 -29.52 18.77 7.50
N SER A 1095 -28.84 18.07 6.58
CA SER A 1095 -29.50 17.15 5.63
C SER A 1095 -30.05 15.89 6.30
N GLU A 1096 -29.35 15.38 7.31
CA GLU A 1096 -29.71 14.17 8.05
C GLU A 1096 -30.93 14.44 8.95
N SER A 1097 -30.89 15.58 9.63
CA SER A 1097 -32.02 16.09 10.43
C SER A 1097 -33.26 16.36 9.54
N GLN A 1098 -33.07 16.92 8.35
CA GLN A 1098 -34.14 17.09 7.35
C GLN A 1098 -34.80 15.77 6.96
N MET A 1099 -34.03 14.69 6.82
CA MET A 1099 -34.58 13.38 6.45
C MET A 1099 -35.53 12.86 7.54
N LEU A 1100 -35.14 12.94 8.81
CA LEU A 1100 -35.98 12.52 9.94
C LEU A 1100 -37.24 13.37 10.05
N ILE A 1101 -37.12 14.69 9.93
CA ILE A 1101 -38.26 15.61 9.96
C ILE A 1101 -39.24 15.29 8.82
N SER A 1102 -38.73 15.02 7.61
CA SER A 1102 -39.55 14.62 6.47
C SER A 1102 -40.29 13.30 6.70
N ALA A 1103 -39.64 12.33 7.35
CA ALA A 1103 -40.22 11.03 7.67
C ALA A 1103 -41.33 11.16 8.71
N TRP A 1104 -41.08 11.93 9.77
CA TRP A 1104 -42.05 12.21 10.83
C TRP A 1104 -43.28 12.94 10.27
N ARG A 1105 -43.09 13.92 9.39
CA ARG A 1105 -44.19 14.60 8.68
C ARG A 1105 -45.08 13.58 7.97
N THR A 1106 -44.50 12.72 7.15
CA THR A 1106 -45.27 11.75 6.35
C THR A 1106 -46.11 10.85 7.25
N LEU A 1107 -45.54 10.42 8.38
CA LEU A 1107 -46.23 9.60 9.37
C LEU A 1107 -47.38 10.35 10.05
N LEU A 1108 -47.18 11.63 10.41
CA LEU A 1108 -48.24 12.49 10.93
C LEU A 1108 -49.37 12.73 9.93
N ILE A 1109 -49.07 12.97 8.64
CA ILE A 1109 -50.09 13.12 7.60
C ILE A 1109 -50.93 11.85 7.47
N LEU A 1110 -50.31 10.67 7.50
CA LEU A 1110 -51.04 9.40 7.42
C LEU A 1110 -51.85 9.10 8.67
N SER A 1111 -51.40 9.58 9.83
CA SER A 1111 -52.16 9.44 11.08
C SER A 1111 -53.53 10.13 11.02
N THR A 1112 -53.71 11.10 10.12
CA THR A 1112 -54.99 11.83 9.99
C THR A 1112 -56.01 11.10 9.13
N SER A 1113 -55.56 10.35 8.13
CA SER A 1113 -56.44 9.50 7.31
C SER A 1113 -56.65 8.11 7.93
N HIS A 1114 -55.72 7.62 8.76
CA HIS A 1114 -55.73 6.26 9.32
C HIS A 1114 -55.49 6.24 10.85
N SER A 1115 -56.15 7.13 11.59
CA SER A 1115 -55.98 7.27 13.05
C SER A 1115 -56.29 6.00 13.85
N GLU A 1116 -57.28 5.21 13.40
CA GLU A 1116 -57.64 3.93 14.02
C GLU A 1116 -56.53 2.88 13.92
N VAL A 1117 -55.80 2.87 12.81
CA VAL A 1117 -54.71 1.93 12.54
C VAL A 1117 -53.48 2.25 13.40
N MET A 1118 -53.13 3.54 13.50
CA MET A 1118 -52.00 4.00 14.32
C MET A 1118 -52.29 4.02 15.84
N GLN A 1119 -53.47 3.57 16.29
CA GLN A 1119 -53.86 3.51 17.71
C GLN A 1119 -53.74 4.86 18.44
N LEU A 1120 -53.86 5.97 17.72
CA LEU A 1120 -53.87 7.33 18.27
C LEU A 1120 -55.33 7.69 18.58
N LYS A 1121 -55.92 7.09 19.63
CA LYS A 1121 -57.33 7.32 20.02
C LYS A 1121 -57.51 8.36 21.12
N GLU A 1122 -56.45 8.67 21.88
CA GLU A 1122 -56.48 9.65 22.96
C GLU A 1122 -56.32 11.09 22.44
N ASP A 1123 -57.31 11.94 22.68
CA ASP A 1123 -57.30 13.34 22.24
C ASP A 1123 -56.21 14.18 22.93
N SER A 1124 -55.79 13.80 24.15
CA SER A 1124 -54.67 14.41 24.88
C SER A 1124 -53.34 14.24 24.15
N VAL A 1125 -53.09 13.05 23.59
CA VAL A 1125 -51.86 12.75 22.82
C VAL A 1125 -51.88 13.52 21.50
N ARG A 1126 -53.02 13.55 20.79
CA ARG A 1126 -53.17 14.32 19.55
C ARG A 1126 -52.95 15.81 19.77
N LEU A 1127 -53.49 16.37 20.86
CA LEU A 1127 -53.27 17.77 21.24
C LEU A 1127 -51.77 18.04 21.49
N LYS A 1128 -51.08 17.15 22.22
CA LYS A 1128 -49.65 17.31 22.52
C LYS A 1128 -48.79 17.28 21.25
N LEU A 1129 -49.03 16.31 20.35
CA LEU A 1129 -48.36 16.25 19.05
C LEU A 1129 -48.57 17.54 18.23
N PHE A 1130 -49.79 18.08 18.24
CA PHE A 1130 -50.11 19.33 17.57
C PHE A 1130 -49.38 20.53 18.18
N MET A 1131 -49.34 20.65 19.51
CA MET A 1131 -48.65 21.72 20.21
C MET A 1131 -47.14 21.69 19.94
N ASP A 1132 -46.51 20.51 19.95
CA ASP A 1132 -45.09 20.36 19.66
C ASP A 1132 -44.73 20.81 18.22
N VAL A 1133 -45.55 20.43 17.23
CA VAL A 1133 -45.40 20.87 15.82
C VAL A 1133 -45.60 22.38 15.70
N LEU A 1134 -46.57 22.95 16.44
CA LEU A 1134 -46.85 24.39 16.44
C LEU A 1134 -45.71 25.20 17.09
N GLU A 1135 -45.10 24.68 18.16
CA GLU A 1135 -43.92 25.28 18.78
C GLU A 1135 -42.71 25.23 17.86
N GLY A 1136 -42.43 24.07 17.23
CA GLY A 1136 -41.32 23.93 16.29
C GLY A 1136 -41.48 24.81 15.04
N THR A 1137 -42.70 24.96 14.52
CA THR A 1137 -42.98 25.90 13.41
C THR A 1137 -42.84 27.36 13.80
N LYS A 1138 -43.29 27.73 15.01
CA LYS A 1138 -43.10 29.07 15.55
C LYS A 1138 -41.62 29.45 15.63
N ALA A 1139 -40.77 28.55 16.12
CA ALA A 1139 -39.32 28.73 16.16
C ALA A 1139 -38.69 28.94 14.77
N ALA A 1140 -39.07 28.11 13.79
CA ALA A 1140 -38.57 28.23 12.42
C ALA A 1140 -39.03 29.52 11.71
N VAL A 1141 -40.25 29.98 11.96
CA VAL A 1141 -40.79 31.23 11.39
C VAL A 1141 -40.15 32.47 12.02
N SER A 1142 -39.82 32.45 13.33
CA SER A 1142 -39.20 33.59 14.01
C SER A 1142 -37.81 33.99 13.48
N LEU A 1143 -37.03 33.06 12.91
CA LEU A 1143 -35.72 33.37 12.31
C LEU A 1143 -35.81 34.02 10.92
N SER A 1144 -36.86 33.72 10.15
CA SER A 1144 -37.05 34.22 8.78
C SER A 1144 -37.21 35.75 8.68
N LEU A 1145 -37.44 36.42 9.81
CA LEU A 1145 -37.57 37.88 9.93
C LEU A 1145 -36.22 38.60 10.13
N SER A 1146 -35.11 37.86 10.26
CA SER A 1146 -33.75 38.44 10.31
C SER A 1146 -33.14 38.53 8.89
N VAL A 1147 -32.72 39.75 8.51
CA VAL A 1147 -32.56 40.18 7.11
C VAL A 1147 -31.34 39.59 6.36
N GLN A 1148 -30.47 38.78 7.00
CA GLN A 1148 -29.20 38.33 6.39
C GLN A 1148 -29.21 36.94 5.74
N ALA A 1149 -30.34 36.22 5.74
CA ALA A 1149 -30.42 34.82 5.33
C ALA A 1149 -31.18 34.61 3.99
N PHE A 1150 -31.01 35.47 2.98
CA PHE A 1150 -31.99 35.54 1.88
C PHE A 1150 -31.71 34.72 0.61
N GLU A 1151 -30.51 34.15 0.36
CA GLU A 1151 -30.23 33.50 -0.94
C GLU A 1151 -30.03 31.97 -0.92
N THR A 1152 -29.52 31.36 0.16
CA THR A 1152 -29.39 29.88 0.26
C THR A 1152 -30.41 29.20 1.18
N ASN A 1153 -31.07 29.98 2.03
CA ASN A 1153 -32.03 29.48 3.02
C ASN A 1153 -33.46 29.31 2.49
N VAL A 1154 -33.77 29.83 1.29
CA VAL A 1154 -35.15 29.87 0.76
C VAL A 1154 -35.68 28.48 0.42
N GLN A 1155 -34.89 27.57 -0.17
CA GLN A 1155 -35.37 26.22 -0.49
C GLN A 1155 -35.54 25.34 0.77
N ALA A 1156 -34.63 25.44 1.73
CA ALA A 1156 -34.72 24.68 2.99
C ALA A 1156 -35.88 25.19 3.86
N LEU A 1157 -36.05 26.51 4.01
CA LEU A 1157 -37.18 27.11 4.74
C LEU A 1157 -38.51 27.02 3.98
N GLN A 1158 -38.55 27.05 2.65
CA GLN A 1158 -39.80 26.79 1.91
C GLN A 1158 -40.21 25.33 2.02
N VAL A 1159 -39.25 24.38 1.93
CA VAL A 1159 -39.53 22.97 2.22
C VAL A 1159 -40.02 22.84 3.66
N TYR A 1160 -39.42 23.55 4.64
CA TYR A 1160 -39.83 23.56 6.05
C TYR A 1160 -41.22 24.16 6.31
N GLN A 1161 -41.52 25.31 5.70
CA GLN A 1161 -42.81 25.99 5.76
C GLN A 1161 -43.91 25.12 5.14
N ILE A 1162 -43.67 24.55 3.94
CA ILE A 1162 -44.64 23.65 3.28
C ILE A 1162 -44.77 22.32 4.02
N SER A 1163 -43.70 21.82 4.63
CA SER A 1163 -43.69 20.54 5.36
C SER A 1163 -44.40 20.58 6.71
N CYS A 1164 -44.44 21.72 7.40
CA CYS A 1164 -45.08 21.80 8.71
C CYS A 1164 -46.46 22.51 8.72
N LEU A 1165 -46.76 23.36 7.74
CA LEU A 1165 -48.10 23.97 7.60
C LEU A 1165 -49.18 22.93 7.24
N CYS A 1166 -48.84 21.91 6.45
CA CYS A 1166 -49.78 20.84 6.09
C CYS A 1166 -50.22 20.01 7.32
N PRO A 1167 -49.32 19.41 8.13
CA PRO A 1167 -49.71 18.68 9.33
C PRO A 1167 -50.48 19.52 10.35
N ALA A 1168 -50.11 20.79 10.56
CA ALA A 1168 -50.81 21.67 11.48
C ALA A 1168 -52.25 21.97 11.02
N VAL A 1169 -52.48 22.24 9.73
CA VAL A 1169 -53.83 22.44 9.17
C VAL A 1169 -54.65 21.15 9.20
N VAL A 1170 -54.03 20.00 8.99
CA VAL A 1170 -54.71 18.69 8.96
C VAL A 1170 -54.99 18.15 10.38
N LEU A 1171 -54.13 18.38 11.37
CA LEU A 1171 -54.42 18.13 12.80
C LEU A 1171 -55.52 19.04 13.33
N LEU A 1172 -55.63 20.28 12.83
CA LEU A 1172 -56.77 21.18 13.07
C LEU A 1172 -58.09 20.64 12.50
N MET A 1173 -58.05 19.81 11.45
CA MET A 1173 -59.23 19.10 10.92
C MET A 1173 -59.59 17.84 11.71
N LEU A 1174 -58.66 17.24 12.46
CA LEU A 1174 -58.93 16.12 13.37
C LEU A 1174 -59.50 16.56 14.73
N TYR A 1175 -59.19 17.79 15.15
CA TYR A 1175 -59.65 18.37 16.41
C TYR A 1175 -61.06 18.97 16.30
N LYS A 1176 -61.55 19.19 15.06
CA LYS A 1176 -62.96 19.50 14.74
C LYS A 1176 -63.69 18.23 14.37
#